data_AF-Q05UH2-F1
#
_entry.id   AF-Q05UH2-F1
#
_cell.length_a   1.000
_cell.length_b   1.000
_cell.length_c   1.000
_cell.angle_alpha   90.00
_cell.angle_beta   90.00
_cell.angle_gamma   90.00
#
_symmetry.space_group_name_H-M   'P 1'
#
loop_
_entity.id
_entity.type
_entity.pdbx_description
1 polymer ?
#
loop_
_entity_poly.entity_id
_entity_poly.type
_entity_poly.pdbx_seq_one_letter_code
_entity_poly.pdbx_strand_id
1 'polypeptide(L)'
;MPGEVIVIGSVLAQRYRIDQQLATGQAGQGVLPQGQLWRGSDLLASDAPVALRQLQDPESQARFRQLWPSMQAVLHPQIPRFGGLLEEDGALWLVREWQQGTPFDQIQQQRVERQLVFGAGEVLLLLRQLLPALAVLHANGLVHGDLNPSNLLRRDQDGLPLLLDFGLLQRQGEKPIPGATAGFASQAQGRLEAAAAWMDLHALGVTALVLLSGSRPEQLLDAQAGAWVIPEGLDLDASFREVLGRLLSERPEERFEQASAALEALRGVVMPESTGPIARAERTLVLAPAAPQPDLPRWDDGVSEAGGAPGASQSAAKASPSRVRPTEQERRQAAEGRLWPVVGALLASALVGTAIGWFLLTRGQAPGTAPSTDRDLAGRSPQASLPPAEVDQRQQLLSRLRALQVDRSWFLSLVDSSLLSRYPERNGRLPGDGLEDAPLRRVWHELAEEWLARVEQLPPALRSRLGRLKDADWRKQRDLLTQQGVDLRVVEQLVTASAQSLLPGVATGSKPPEPYRQLWFAAAMRSLEEVRIETLSARPQQATVLSSRVQAGGARLITINVPKGRRLVLGINGTPLMQMTVYGAKGDVMAERGPLRVVTLPLDAGTPVQVLVTNEGVSSGVITLSCRADRPAPKPLPPVDPNPLPDPATGVLGPAEVLPEPPGPRPAGAPDPEPAEAGGPDAPPQP
;
A
#
# COMPACT_ATOMS: atom_id res chain seq x y z
N MET A 1 -43.68 -20.24 -17.14
CA MET A 1 -44.13 -19.16 -16.24
C MET A 1 -43.11 -18.04 -16.39
N PRO A 2 -43.49 -16.81 -16.77
CA PRO A 2 -42.53 -15.72 -16.85
C PRO A 2 -42.04 -15.43 -15.42
N GLY A 3 -40.73 -15.43 -15.23
CA GLY A 3 -40.07 -15.37 -13.91
C GLY A 3 -40.47 -14.12 -13.13
N GLU A 4 -40.78 -14.31 -11.85
CA GLU A 4 -40.98 -13.21 -10.92
C GLU A 4 -39.77 -12.27 -10.97
N VAL A 5 -40.06 -10.98 -11.16
CA VAL A 5 -39.05 -9.93 -11.10
C VAL A 5 -38.54 -9.89 -9.67
N ILE A 6 -37.27 -10.25 -9.45
CA ILE A 6 -36.65 -10.19 -8.13
C ILE A 6 -36.67 -8.73 -7.66
N VAL A 7 -37.43 -8.49 -6.59
CA VAL A 7 -37.57 -7.16 -6.00
C VAL A 7 -36.46 -6.95 -4.98
N ILE A 8 -35.77 -5.82 -5.05
CA ILE A 8 -34.83 -5.39 -4.00
C ILE A 8 -35.55 -5.41 -2.64
N GLY A 9 -34.93 -6.06 -1.65
CA GLY A 9 -35.50 -6.32 -0.34
C GLY A 9 -36.09 -7.72 -0.17
N SER A 10 -36.17 -8.54 -1.23
CA SER A 10 -36.54 -9.95 -1.11
C SER A 10 -35.52 -10.73 -0.27
N VAL A 11 -36.00 -11.73 0.45
CA VAL A 11 -35.17 -12.59 1.31
C VAL A 11 -35.12 -13.99 0.73
N LEU A 12 -33.96 -14.37 0.22
CA LEU A 12 -33.68 -15.70 -0.30
C LEU A 12 -33.37 -16.69 0.83
N ALA A 13 -33.93 -17.89 0.74
CA ALA A 13 -33.78 -18.98 1.70
C ALA A 13 -33.96 -18.54 3.17
N GLN A 14 -34.83 -17.55 3.43
CA GLN A 14 -35.05 -16.91 4.74
C GLN A 14 -33.78 -16.37 5.42
N ARG A 15 -32.69 -16.17 4.67
CA ARG A 15 -31.38 -15.81 5.21
C ARG A 15 -30.74 -14.62 4.52
N TYR A 16 -30.83 -14.52 3.20
CA TYR A 16 -30.10 -13.51 2.45
C TYR A 16 -31.05 -12.47 1.88
N ARG A 17 -30.98 -11.23 2.38
CA ARG A 17 -31.73 -10.11 1.82
C ARG A 17 -30.99 -9.56 0.59
N ILE A 18 -31.67 -9.41 -0.54
CA ILE A 18 -31.12 -8.75 -1.73
C ILE A 18 -31.19 -7.23 -1.55
N ASP A 19 -30.05 -6.55 -1.65
CA ASP A 19 -29.96 -5.10 -1.41
C ASP A 19 -29.76 -4.31 -2.72
N GLN A 20 -28.95 -4.82 -3.66
CA GLN A 20 -28.63 -4.08 -4.88
C GLN A 20 -28.21 -5.02 -6.02
N GLN A 21 -28.59 -4.71 -7.26
CA GLN A 21 -28.02 -5.37 -8.44
C GLN A 21 -26.70 -4.71 -8.84
N LEU A 22 -25.65 -5.50 -9.03
CA LEU A 22 -24.30 -5.00 -9.37
C LEU A 22 -23.98 -5.18 -10.86
N ALA A 23 -24.38 -6.31 -11.45
CA ALA A 23 -24.16 -6.58 -12.87
C ALA A 23 -25.33 -7.37 -13.47
N THR A 24 -25.77 -6.97 -14.65
CA THR A 24 -26.73 -7.70 -15.46
C THR A 24 -26.00 -8.79 -16.24
N GLY A 25 -26.44 -10.03 -16.11
CA GLY A 25 -25.94 -11.18 -16.88
C GLY A 25 -26.41 -11.17 -18.33
N GLN A 26 -26.39 -10.02 -19.02
CA GLN A 26 -26.82 -9.88 -20.41
C GLN A 26 -25.68 -9.34 -21.26
N ALA A 27 -25.45 -9.96 -22.42
CA ALA A 27 -24.61 -9.41 -23.48
C ALA A 27 -25.37 -9.50 -24.81
N GLY A 28 -25.76 -8.34 -25.36
CA GLY A 28 -26.57 -8.30 -26.58
C GLY A 28 -27.93 -9.00 -26.41
N GLN A 29 -28.26 -9.94 -27.32
CA GLN A 29 -29.53 -10.68 -27.34
C GLN A 29 -29.54 -11.97 -26.49
N GLY A 30 -28.59 -12.18 -25.58
CA GLY A 30 -28.47 -13.42 -24.79
C GLY A 30 -28.08 -13.24 -23.33
N VAL A 31 -28.28 -14.30 -22.54
CA VAL A 31 -27.85 -14.41 -21.13
C VAL A 31 -26.38 -14.83 -21.10
N LEU A 32 -25.55 -14.10 -20.38
CA LEU A 32 -24.16 -14.47 -20.13
C LEU A 32 -24.10 -15.75 -19.29
N PRO A 33 -23.22 -16.71 -19.61
CA PRO A 33 -23.04 -17.95 -18.82
C PRO A 33 -22.62 -17.67 -17.37
N GLN A 34 -22.11 -16.46 -17.11
CA GLN A 34 -21.69 -15.97 -15.81
C GLN A 34 -22.86 -15.52 -14.90
N GLY A 35 -24.08 -15.34 -15.44
CA GLY A 35 -25.27 -14.96 -14.68
C GLY A 35 -25.29 -13.52 -14.16
N GLN A 36 -26.27 -13.21 -13.31
CA GLN A 36 -26.45 -11.88 -12.72
C GLN A 36 -25.76 -11.77 -11.35
N LEU A 37 -25.16 -10.63 -11.04
CA LEU A 37 -24.49 -10.39 -9.77
C LEU A 37 -25.26 -9.39 -8.91
N TRP A 38 -25.46 -9.75 -7.65
CA TRP A 38 -26.21 -9.00 -6.66
C TRP A 38 -25.37 -8.81 -5.39
N ARG A 39 -25.61 -7.70 -4.70
CA ARG A 39 -25.20 -7.47 -3.32
C ARG A 39 -26.38 -7.78 -2.41
N GLY A 40 -26.11 -8.43 -1.30
CA GLY A 40 -27.09 -8.68 -0.26
C GLY A 40 -26.49 -8.65 1.14
N SER A 41 -27.34 -8.98 2.11
CA SER A 41 -27.01 -9.04 3.54
C SER A 41 -27.40 -10.42 4.10
N ASP A 42 -26.51 -11.04 4.87
CA ASP A 42 -26.79 -12.29 5.60
C ASP A 42 -27.46 -11.97 6.95
N LEU A 43 -28.76 -12.20 7.02
CA LEU A 43 -29.59 -11.92 8.19
C LEU A 43 -29.23 -12.78 9.41
N LEU A 44 -28.60 -13.95 9.20
CA LEU A 44 -28.15 -14.82 10.29
C LEU A 44 -26.74 -14.45 10.79
N ALA A 45 -26.04 -13.58 10.08
CA ALA A 45 -24.70 -13.11 10.42
C ALA A 45 -24.69 -11.59 10.66
N SER A 46 -25.69 -11.08 11.39
CA SER A 46 -25.78 -9.65 11.76
C SER A 46 -25.73 -8.70 10.56
N ASP A 47 -26.49 -9.01 9.51
CA ASP A 47 -26.52 -8.25 8.24
C ASP A 47 -25.14 -8.14 7.56
N ALA A 48 -24.27 -9.15 7.73
CA ALA A 48 -22.97 -9.16 7.06
C ALA A 48 -23.14 -9.09 5.53
N PRO A 49 -22.38 -8.23 4.83
CA PRO A 49 -22.54 -8.07 3.39
C PRO A 49 -22.07 -9.32 2.65
N VAL A 50 -22.81 -9.72 1.63
CA VAL A 50 -22.53 -10.87 0.75
C VAL A 50 -22.69 -10.49 -0.72
N ALA A 51 -21.99 -11.22 -1.59
CA ALA A 51 -22.25 -11.21 -3.02
C ALA A 51 -23.02 -12.48 -3.40
N LEU A 52 -24.10 -12.32 -4.17
CA LEU A 52 -24.91 -13.43 -4.66
C LEU A 52 -24.91 -13.43 -6.18
N ARG A 53 -24.57 -14.58 -6.77
CA ARG A 53 -24.62 -14.74 -8.22
C ARG A 53 -25.74 -15.69 -8.61
N GLN A 54 -26.63 -15.21 -9.47
CA GLN A 54 -27.80 -15.93 -9.91
C GLN A 54 -27.55 -16.56 -11.29
N LEU A 55 -27.73 -17.88 -11.37
CA LEU A 55 -27.61 -18.67 -12.59
C LEU A 55 -28.96 -19.26 -12.98
N GLN A 56 -29.39 -18.98 -14.21
CA GLN A 56 -30.66 -19.48 -14.76
C GLN A 56 -30.44 -20.59 -15.80
N ASP A 57 -29.27 -20.62 -16.43
CA ASP A 57 -28.92 -21.62 -17.44
C ASP A 57 -28.72 -23.02 -16.82
N PRO A 58 -29.46 -24.06 -17.24
CA PRO A 58 -29.37 -25.41 -16.66
C PRO A 58 -27.98 -26.03 -16.72
N GLU A 59 -27.21 -25.80 -17.78
CA GLU A 59 -25.85 -26.33 -17.92
C GLU A 59 -24.91 -25.70 -16.88
N SER A 60 -24.97 -24.38 -16.73
CA SER A 60 -24.22 -23.65 -15.70
C SER A 60 -24.66 -24.05 -14.30
N GLN A 61 -25.96 -24.26 -14.04
CA GLN A 61 -26.43 -24.75 -12.75
C GLN A 61 -25.87 -26.15 -12.43
N ALA A 62 -25.94 -27.09 -13.38
CA ALA A 62 -25.42 -28.44 -13.19
C ALA A 62 -23.91 -28.43 -12.92
N ARG A 63 -23.16 -27.60 -13.65
CA ARG A 63 -21.72 -27.39 -13.44
C ARG A 63 -21.44 -26.89 -12.03
N PHE A 64 -22.04 -25.78 -11.61
CA PHE A 64 -21.74 -25.23 -10.29
C PHE A 64 -22.21 -26.12 -9.15
N ARG A 65 -23.29 -26.92 -9.29
CA ARG A 65 -23.62 -27.96 -8.30
C ARG A 65 -22.47 -28.96 -8.08
N GLN A 66 -21.73 -29.31 -9.14
CA GLN A 66 -20.59 -30.23 -9.05
C GLN A 66 -19.31 -29.55 -8.58
N LEU A 67 -19.10 -28.27 -8.91
CA LEU A 67 -17.88 -27.53 -8.56
C LEU A 67 -17.92 -26.89 -7.17
N TRP A 68 -19.11 -26.52 -6.68
CA TRP A 68 -19.27 -25.74 -5.45
C TRP A 68 -18.60 -26.35 -4.22
N PRO A 69 -18.68 -27.67 -3.96
CA PRO A 69 -17.99 -28.27 -2.81
C PRO A 69 -16.47 -28.08 -2.88
N SER A 70 -15.88 -28.19 -4.07
CA SER A 70 -14.44 -27.95 -4.28
C SER A 70 -14.10 -26.48 -4.08
N MET A 71 -14.97 -25.55 -4.48
CA MET A 71 -14.77 -24.12 -4.24
C MET A 71 -14.83 -23.78 -2.74
N GLN A 72 -15.79 -24.34 -1.99
CA GLN A 72 -15.90 -24.13 -0.54
C GLN A 72 -14.69 -24.65 0.24
N ALA A 73 -13.98 -25.66 -0.30
CA ALA A 73 -12.76 -26.19 0.29
C ALA A 73 -11.53 -25.28 0.06
N VAL A 74 -11.58 -24.35 -0.89
CA VAL A 74 -10.49 -23.42 -1.16
C VAL A 74 -10.44 -22.35 -0.07
N LEU A 75 -9.40 -22.39 0.75
CA LEU A 75 -9.15 -21.41 1.81
C LEU A 75 -7.88 -20.63 1.50
N HIS A 76 -8.03 -19.37 1.11
CA HIS A 76 -6.92 -18.46 0.86
C HIS A 76 -7.32 -17.01 1.14
N PRO A 77 -6.49 -16.16 1.76
CA PRO A 77 -6.86 -14.78 2.13
C PRO A 77 -7.18 -13.86 0.94
N GLN A 78 -6.78 -14.25 -0.28
CA GLN A 78 -7.02 -13.51 -1.53
C GLN A 78 -8.08 -14.15 -2.43
N ILE A 79 -8.78 -15.18 -1.94
CA ILE A 79 -9.94 -15.80 -2.59
C ILE A 79 -11.12 -15.64 -1.64
N PRO A 80 -12.24 -14.99 -2.04
CA PRO A 80 -13.40 -14.82 -1.19
C PRO A 80 -13.94 -16.17 -0.69
N ARG A 81 -14.39 -16.24 0.56
CA ARG A 81 -15.00 -17.47 1.07
C ARG A 81 -16.34 -17.72 0.38
N PHE A 82 -16.54 -18.95 -0.10
CA PHE A 82 -17.79 -19.37 -0.71
C PHE A 82 -18.75 -19.89 0.37
N GLY A 83 -19.95 -19.32 0.38
CA GLY A 83 -21.03 -19.63 1.31
C GLY A 83 -21.94 -20.73 0.78
N GLY A 84 -23.23 -20.63 1.10
CA GLY A 84 -24.24 -21.60 0.67
C GLY A 84 -24.52 -21.58 -0.83
N LEU A 85 -24.99 -22.72 -1.33
CA LEU A 85 -25.59 -22.87 -2.65
C LEU A 85 -27.11 -22.92 -2.44
N LEU A 86 -27.87 -21.99 -3.04
CA LEU A 86 -29.33 -21.91 -2.84
C LEU A 86 -30.07 -22.18 -4.14
N GLU A 87 -31.21 -22.83 -4.05
CA GLU A 87 -32.11 -23.07 -5.18
C GLU A 87 -33.45 -22.41 -4.89
N GLU A 88 -33.79 -21.40 -5.68
CA GLU A 88 -35.01 -20.62 -5.48
C GLU A 88 -35.49 -20.09 -6.84
N ASP A 89 -36.79 -20.17 -7.08
CA ASP A 89 -37.45 -19.73 -8.32
C ASP A 89 -36.84 -20.30 -9.62
N GLY A 90 -36.37 -21.56 -9.56
CA GLY A 90 -35.73 -22.24 -10.69
C GLY A 90 -34.33 -21.71 -11.03
N ALA A 91 -33.77 -20.81 -10.23
CA ALA A 91 -32.41 -20.31 -10.35
C ALA A 91 -31.50 -20.87 -9.25
N LEU A 92 -30.22 -21.02 -9.58
CA LEU A 92 -29.17 -21.39 -8.63
C LEU A 92 -28.44 -20.12 -8.16
N TRP A 93 -28.37 -19.92 -6.86
CA TRP A 93 -27.72 -18.76 -6.24
C TRP A 93 -26.43 -19.19 -5.55
N LEU A 94 -25.34 -18.60 -6.02
CA LEU A 94 -24.00 -18.80 -5.52
C LEU A 94 -23.67 -17.69 -4.52
N VAL A 95 -23.64 -18.00 -3.22
CA VAL A 95 -23.34 -17.00 -2.18
C VAL A 95 -21.85 -16.97 -1.89
N ARG A 96 -21.26 -15.78 -1.79
CA ARG A 96 -19.86 -15.61 -1.34
C ARG A 96 -19.71 -14.36 -0.47
N GLU A 97 -18.60 -14.33 0.26
CA GLU A 97 -18.19 -13.18 1.06
C GLU A 97 -18.06 -11.91 0.20
N TRP A 98 -18.63 -10.80 0.67
CA TRP A 98 -18.43 -9.49 0.05
C TRP A 98 -17.02 -8.97 0.38
N GLN A 99 -16.30 -8.47 -0.64
CA GLN A 99 -15.00 -7.85 -0.45
C GLN A 99 -15.10 -6.36 -0.78
N GLN A 100 -14.63 -5.51 0.16
CA GLN A 100 -14.53 -4.07 -0.07
C GLN A 100 -13.18 -3.74 -0.71
N GLY A 101 -13.20 -2.97 -1.79
CA GLY A 101 -12.01 -2.63 -2.54
C GLY A 101 -12.32 -1.89 -3.83
N THR A 102 -11.25 -1.60 -4.57
CA THR A 102 -11.33 -0.99 -5.90
C THR A 102 -10.83 -1.98 -6.98
N PRO A 103 -11.62 -2.27 -8.02
CA PRO A 103 -11.18 -3.10 -9.15
C PRO A 103 -9.97 -2.51 -9.89
N PHE A 104 -9.08 -3.36 -10.42
CA PHE A 104 -7.85 -2.90 -11.06
C PHE A 104 -8.09 -2.19 -12.40
N ASP A 105 -9.17 -2.52 -13.12
CA ASP A 105 -9.61 -1.78 -14.31
C ASP A 105 -10.00 -0.33 -13.95
N GLN A 106 -10.69 -0.12 -12.83
CA GLN A 106 -11.06 1.21 -12.35
C GLN A 106 -9.82 1.99 -11.91
N ILE A 107 -8.88 1.35 -11.20
CA ILE A 107 -7.59 1.98 -10.85
C ILE A 107 -6.82 2.36 -12.12
N GLN A 108 -6.82 1.48 -13.13
CA GLN A 108 -6.15 1.74 -14.40
C GLN A 108 -6.79 2.91 -15.15
N GLN A 109 -8.11 2.96 -15.26
CA GLN A 109 -8.85 4.06 -15.89
C GLN A 109 -8.50 5.40 -15.23
N GLN A 110 -8.58 5.47 -13.90
CA GLN A 110 -8.21 6.67 -13.14
C GLN A 110 -6.75 7.11 -13.36
N ARG A 111 -5.83 6.16 -13.55
CA ARG A 111 -4.42 6.45 -13.84
C ARG A 111 -4.26 6.95 -15.27
N VAL A 112 -4.85 6.28 -16.25
CA VAL A 112 -4.78 6.67 -17.67
C VAL A 112 -5.35 8.07 -17.89
N GLU A 113 -6.47 8.41 -17.25
CA GLU A 113 -7.04 9.77 -17.26
C GLU A 113 -6.05 10.82 -16.76
N ARG A 114 -5.19 10.45 -15.81
CA ARG A 114 -4.14 11.30 -15.23
C ARG A 114 -2.80 11.18 -15.95
N GLN A 115 -2.76 10.53 -17.12
CA GLN A 115 -1.53 10.22 -17.88
C GLN A 115 -0.50 9.43 -17.06
N LEU A 116 -0.99 8.50 -16.23
CA LEU A 116 -0.20 7.58 -15.43
C LEU A 116 -0.48 6.12 -15.85
N VAL A 117 0.47 5.23 -15.56
CA VAL A 117 0.34 3.78 -15.69
C VAL A 117 0.89 3.10 -14.43
N PHE A 118 0.75 1.78 -14.33
CA PHE A 118 1.35 1.04 -13.23
C PHE A 118 2.86 0.94 -13.42
N GLY A 119 3.61 1.19 -12.34
CA GLY A 119 5.05 0.97 -12.35
C GLY A 119 5.39 -0.53 -12.36
N ALA A 120 6.58 -0.86 -12.88
CA ALA A 120 7.07 -2.24 -12.92
C ALA A 120 7.06 -2.91 -11.53
N GLY A 121 7.43 -2.18 -10.48
CA GLY A 121 7.41 -2.68 -9.11
C GLY A 121 6.01 -3.00 -8.58
N GLU A 122 4.99 -2.23 -8.97
CA GLU A 122 3.60 -2.51 -8.56
C GLU A 122 3.08 -3.78 -9.21
N VAL A 123 3.33 -3.95 -10.51
CA VAL A 123 2.87 -5.13 -11.25
C VAL A 123 3.65 -6.37 -10.83
N LEU A 124 4.95 -6.25 -10.57
CA LEU A 124 5.75 -7.35 -10.01
C LEU A 124 5.21 -7.78 -8.64
N LEU A 125 4.86 -6.83 -7.77
CA LEU A 125 4.26 -7.14 -6.47
C LEU A 125 2.89 -7.81 -6.61
N LEU A 126 2.04 -7.29 -7.50
CA LEU A 126 0.73 -7.88 -7.83
C LEU A 126 0.89 -9.35 -8.24
N LEU A 127 1.77 -9.64 -9.19
CA LEU A 127 2.02 -10.99 -9.68
C LEU A 127 2.49 -11.92 -8.55
N ARG A 128 3.48 -11.49 -7.76
CA ARG A 128 3.99 -12.25 -6.61
C ARG A 128 2.91 -12.53 -5.56
N GLN A 129 1.95 -11.63 -5.39
CA GLN A 129 0.85 -11.79 -4.44
C GLN A 129 -0.29 -12.66 -5.00
N LEU A 130 -0.57 -12.64 -6.31
CA LEU A 130 -1.67 -13.42 -6.91
C LEU A 130 -1.29 -14.87 -7.23
N LEU A 131 -0.03 -15.14 -7.60
CA LEU A 131 0.40 -16.50 -7.96
C LEU A 131 0.21 -17.54 -6.85
N PRO A 132 0.42 -17.24 -5.54
CA PRO A 132 0.06 -18.16 -4.46
C PRO A 132 -1.44 -18.51 -4.45
N ALA A 133 -2.32 -17.54 -4.69
CA ALA A 133 -3.76 -17.77 -4.74
C ALA A 133 -4.13 -18.68 -5.91
N LEU A 134 -3.56 -18.43 -7.10
CA LEU A 134 -3.74 -19.28 -8.27
C LEU A 134 -3.17 -20.69 -8.05
N ALA A 135 -2.01 -20.83 -7.41
CA ALA A 135 -1.44 -22.13 -7.08
C ALA A 135 -2.40 -22.96 -6.21
N VAL A 136 -3.04 -22.36 -5.20
CA VAL A 136 -4.04 -23.04 -4.37
C VAL A 136 -5.28 -23.42 -5.19
N LEU A 137 -5.76 -22.53 -6.05
CA LEU A 137 -6.91 -22.79 -6.92
C LEU A 137 -6.62 -23.97 -7.88
N HIS A 138 -5.48 -23.92 -8.56
CA HIS A 138 -5.03 -24.93 -9.52
C HIS A 138 -4.74 -26.27 -8.86
N ALA A 139 -4.23 -26.29 -7.63
CA ALA A 139 -4.02 -27.52 -6.85
C ALA A 139 -5.33 -28.24 -6.49
N ASN A 140 -6.46 -27.51 -6.45
CA ASN A 140 -7.79 -28.09 -6.30
C ASN A 140 -8.40 -28.53 -7.65
N GLY A 141 -7.61 -28.52 -8.74
CA GLY A 141 -8.04 -28.89 -10.08
C GLY A 141 -8.97 -27.88 -10.73
N LEU A 142 -9.06 -26.66 -10.20
CA LEU A 142 -9.94 -25.60 -10.69
C LEU A 142 -9.15 -24.62 -11.58
N VAL A 143 -9.79 -24.11 -12.63
CA VAL A 143 -9.28 -23.07 -13.54
C VAL A 143 -10.23 -21.88 -13.49
N HIS A 144 -9.70 -20.67 -13.32
CA HIS A 144 -10.51 -19.46 -13.20
C HIS A 144 -11.19 -19.09 -14.51
N GLY A 145 -10.44 -19.11 -15.62
CA GLY A 145 -10.95 -18.94 -16.98
C GLY A 145 -11.29 -17.51 -17.41
N ASP A 146 -11.10 -16.50 -16.56
CA ASP A 146 -11.41 -15.10 -16.90
C ASP A 146 -10.58 -14.09 -16.11
N LEU A 147 -9.26 -14.29 -16.03
CA LEU A 147 -8.39 -13.34 -15.34
C LEU A 147 -8.16 -12.09 -16.19
N ASN A 148 -8.59 -10.95 -15.64
CA ASN A 148 -8.47 -9.63 -16.26
C ASN A 148 -8.51 -8.55 -15.16
N PRO A 149 -8.18 -7.28 -15.45
CA PRO A 149 -8.20 -6.20 -14.47
C PRO A 149 -9.54 -5.97 -13.75
N SER A 150 -10.70 -6.21 -14.39
CA SER A 150 -12.02 -6.07 -13.75
C SER A 150 -12.33 -7.19 -12.76
N ASN A 151 -11.69 -8.35 -12.93
CA ASN A 151 -11.80 -9.51 -12.04
C ASN A 151 -10.69 -9.55 -10.98
N LEU A 152 -9.90 -8.48 -10.85
CA LEU A 152 -8.94 -8.30 -9.76
C LEU A 152 -9.37 -7.10 -8.90
N LEU A 153 -9.43 -7.30 -7.58
CA LEU A 153 -9.82 -6.26 -6.62
C LEU A 153 -8.63 -5.89 -5.73
N ARG A 154 -8.32 -4.61 -5.59
CA ARG A 154 -7.44 -4.14 -4.53
C ARG A 154 -8.26 -3.90 -3.27
N ARG A 155 -8.02 -4.69 -2.22
CA ARG A 155 -8.76 -4.61 -0.96
C ARG A 155 -8.44 -3.36 -0.17
N ASP A 156 -9.45 -2.72 0.41
CA ASP A 156 -9.26 -1.47 1.15
C ASP A 156 -8.53 -1.67 2.48
N GLN A 157 -8.80 -2.79 3.17
CA GLN A 157 -8.31 -3.02 4.53
C GLN A 157 -6.79 -3.24 4.64
N ASP A 158 -6.17 -3.83 3.61
CA ASP A 158 -4.76 -4.22 3.62
C ASP A 158 -4.04 -4.01 2.27
N GLY A 159 -4.73 -3.55 1.24
CA GLY A 159 -4.17 -3.29 -0.08
C GLY A 159 -3.83 -4.54 -0.90
N LEU A 160 -4.16 -5.74 -0.45
CA LEU A 160 -3.86 -6.98 -1.17
C LEU A 160 -4.76 -7.14 -2.41
N PRO A 161 -4.26 -7.73 -3.51
CA PRO A 161 -5.07 -8.06 -4.67
C PRO A 161 -5.87 -9.35 -4.42
N LEU A 162 -7.15 -9.36 -4.76
CA LEU A 162 -8.03 -10.53 -4.68
C LEU A 162 -8.54 -10.94 -6.05
N LEU A 163 -8.72 -12.25 -6.22
CA LEU A 163 -9.44 -12.83 -7.34
C LEU A 163 -10.95 -12.64 -7.13
N LEU A 164 -11.60 -12.02 -8.09
CA LEU A 164 -13.05 -11.89 -8.17
C LEU A 164 -13.59 -12.69 -9.35
N ASP A 165 -14.90 -12.91 -9.31
CA ASP A 165 -15.69 -13.48 -10.40
C ASP A 165 -15.27 -14.87 -10.91
N PHE A 166 -15.89 -15.90 -10.31
CA PHE A 166 -15.70 -17.29 -10.68
C PHE A 166 -16.74 -17.79 -11.69
N GLY A 167 -17.39 -16.91 -12.45
CA GLY A 167 -18.50 -17.26 -13.35
C GLY A 167 -18.12 -18.25 -14.47
N LEU A 168 -16.86 -18.24 -14.91
CA LEU A 168 -16.31 -19.19 -15.90
C LEU A 168 -15.42 -20.27 -15.28
N LEU A 169 -15.53 -20.51 -13.97
CA LEU A 169 -14.74 -21.54 -13.30
C LEU A 169 -15.07 -22.94 -13.86
N GLN A 170 -14.03 -23.73 -14.09
CA GLN A 170 -14.10 -25.08 -14.67
C GLN A 170 -13.11 -26.01 -13.97
N ARG A 171 -13.30 -27.33 -14.05
CA ARG A 171 -12.20 -28.26 -13.73
C ARG A 171 -11.20 -28.32 -14.87
N GLN A 172 -9.95 -28.58 -14.53
CA GLN A 172 -8.93 -28.89 -15.53
C GLN A 172 -9.35 -30.10 -16.37
N GLY A 173 -9.21 -29.98 -17.69
CA GLY A 173 -9.58 -31.00 -18.66
C GLY A 173 -11.07 -31.03 -19.04
N GLU A 174 -11.92 -30.18 -18.45
CA GLU A 174 -13.32 -30.06 -18.86
C GLU A 174 -13.47 -29.37 -20.22
N LYS A 175 -14.64 -29.60 -20.83
CA LYS A 175 -15.05 -28.89 -22.03
C LYS A 175 -15.10 -27.39 -21.73
N PRO A 176 -14.52 -26.55 -22.60
CA PRO A 176 -14.43 -25.12 -22.36
C PRO A 176 -15.77 -24.43 -22.53
N ILE A 177 -15.96 -23.41 -21.70
CA ILE A 177 -17.12 -22.54 -21.74
C ILE A 177 -16.77 -21.27 -22.53
N PRO A 178 -17.56 -20.89 -23.54
CA PRO A 178 -17.39 -19.62 -24.23
C PRO A 178 -17.77 -18.45 -23.31
N GLY A 179 -17.21 -17.26 -23.56
CA GLY A 179 -17.56 -16.04 -22.83
C GLY A 179 -16.45 -15.45 -21.97
N ALA A 180 -15.21 -15.93 -22.13
CA ALA A 180 -14.04 -15.25 -21.59
C ALA A 180 -13.88 -13.84 -22.18
N THR A 181 -13.35 -12.92 -21.39
CA THR A 181 -13.22 -11.52 -21.79
C THR A 181 -12.30 -11.41 -23.01
N ALA A 182 -12.83 -10.78 -24.08
CA ALA A 182 -12.10 -10.61 -25.33
C ALA A 182 -10.77 -9.88 -25.10
N GLY A 183 -9.72 -10.38 -25.75
CA GLY A 183 -8.37 -9.83 -25.63
C GLY A 183 -7.56 -10.33 -24.43
N PHE A 184 -8.15 -10.97 -23.41
CA PHE A 184 -7.41 -11.53 -22.28
C PHE A 184 -7.22 -13.06 -22.36
N ALA A 185 -8.18 -13.75 -22.95
CA ALA A 185 -8.13 -15.20 -23.14
C ALA A 185 -6.96 -15.62 -24.05
N SER A 186 -6.34 -16.78 -23.74
CA SER A 186 -5.37 -17.42 -24.65
C SER A 186 -6.05 -17.84 -25.97
N GLN A 187 -5.28 -17.99 -27.05
CA GLN A 187 -5.82 -18.48 -28.32
C GLN A 187 -6.33 -19.92 -28.18
N ALA A 188 -5.68 -20.77 -27.38
CA ALA A 188 -6.21 -22.09 -27.03
C ALA A 188 -7.61 -22.01 -26.40
N GLN A 189 -7.81 -21.10 -25.44
CA GLN A 189 -9.13 -20.88 -24.83
C GLN A 189 -10.14 -20.31 -25.84
N GLY A 190 -9.73 -19.39 -26.70
CA GLY A 190 -10.55 -18.84 -27.79
C GLY A 190 -10.94 -19.89 -28.84
N ARG A 191 -10.07 -20.90 -29.08
CA ARG A 191 -10.34 -22.07 -29.92
C ARG A 191 -11.17 -23.14 -29.22
N LEU A 192 -11.62 -22.89 -27.99
CA LEU A 192 -12.38 -23.84 -27.19
C LEU A 192 -11.61 -25.16 -27.01
N GLU A 193 -10.34 -25.06 -26.61
CA GLU A 193 -9.57 -26.19 -26.07
C GLU A 193 -9.87 -26.43 -24.58
N ALA A 194 -9.61 -27.64 -24.09
CA ALA A 194 -9.92 -28.03 -22.71
C ALA A 194 -9.23 -27.13 -21.67
N ALA A 195 -9.95 -26.80 -20.60
CA ALA A 195 -9.47 -25.85 -19.59
C ALA A 195 -8.17 -26.33 -18.92
N ALA A 196 -7.17 -25.45 -18.83
CA ALA A 196 -5.87 -25.77 -18.26
C ALA A 196 -5.30 -24.61 -17.44
N ALA A 197 -4.53 -24.93 -16.39
CA ALA A 197 -3.95 -23.95 -15.46
C ALA A 197 -3.08 -22.89 -16.14
N TRP A 198 -2.32 -23.27 -17.17
CA TRP A 198 -1.46 -22.36 -17.93
C TRP A 198 -2.26 -21.24 -18.63
N MET A 199 -3.54 -21.48 -18.98
CA MET A 199 -4.39 -20.48 -19.62
C MET A 199 -4.67 -19.30 -18.68
N ASP A 200 -4.84 -19.56 -17.38
CA ASP A 200 -4.94 -18.51 -16.35
C ASP A 200 -3.62 -17.73 -16.23
N LEU A 201 -2.47 -18.42 -16.29
CA LEU A 201 -1.16 -17.77 -16.23
C LEU A 201 -0.93 -16.86 -17.44
N HIS A 202 -1.37 -17.29 -18.62
CA HIS A 202 -1.36 -16.47 -19.82
C HIS A 202 -2.23 -15.22 -19.65
N ALA A 203 -3.49 -15.38 -19.22
CA ALA A 203 -4.40 -14.27 -18.98
C ALA A 203 -3.86 -13.28 -17.90
N LEU A 204 -3.16 -13.79 -16.88
CA LEU A 204 -2.46 -12.98 -15.89
C LEU A 204 -1.27 -12.21 -16.50
N GLY A 205 -0.53 -12.81 -17.43
CA GLY A 205 0.53 -12.15 -18.20
C GLY A 205 -0.01 -11.00 -19.04
N VAL A 206 -1.12 -11.21 -19.75
CA VAL A 206 -1.82 -10.17 -20.52
C VAL A 206 -2.28 -9.05 -19.60
N THR A 207 -2.86 -9.40 -18.45
CA THR A 207 -3.27 -8.44 -17.42
C THR A 207 -2.09 -7.58 -16.96
N ALA A 208 -0.94 -8.18 -16.67
CA ALA A 208 0.26 -7.45 -16.28
C ALA A 208 0.72 -6.48 -17.38
N LEU A 209 0.77 -6.94 -18.64
CA LEU A 209 1.18 -6.11 -19.77
C LEU A 209 0.23 -4.92 -20.01
N VAL A 210 -1.08 -5.14 -19.87
CA VAL A 210 -2.11 -4.11 -19.95
C VAL A 210 -1.93 -3.08 -18.83
N LEU A 211 -1.75 -3.51 -17.57
CA LEU A 211 -1.54 -2.60 -16.44
C LEU A 211 -0.27 -1.75 -16.59
N LEU A 212 0.82 -2.36 -17.06
CA LEU A 212 2.10 -1.69 -17.31
C LEU A 212 2.00 -0.65 -18.42
N SER A 213 1.33 -0.97 -19.52
CA SER A 213 1.24 -0.10 -20.71
C SER A 213 0.13 0.96 -20.62
N GLY A 214 -0.94 0.67 -19.87
CA GLY A 214 -2.18 1.47 -19.93
C GLY A 214 -2.90 1.41 -21.28
N SER A 215 -2.54 0.44 -22.12
CA SER A 215 -3.10 0.22 -23.46
C SER A 215 -4.11 -0.93 -23.45
N ARG A 216 -4.97 -0.97 -24.47
CA ARG A 216 -5.93 -2.07 -24.62
C ARG A 216 -5.23 -3.33 -25.14
N PRO A 217 -5.70 -4.55 -24.80
CA PRO A 217 -5.09 -5.79 -25.27
C PRO A 217 -4.92 -5.83 -26.80
N GLU A 218 -5.91 -5.36 -27.56
CA GLU A 218 -5.85 -5.36 -29.04
C GLU A 218 -4.69 -4.53 -29.61
N GLN A 219 -4.18 -3.55 -28.88
CA GLN A 219 -3.06 -2.70 -29.28
C GLN A 219 -1.70 -3.34 -28.96
N LEU A 220 -1.71 -4.35 -28.09
CA LEU A 220 -0.52 -5.03 -27.58
C LEU A 220 -0.33 -6.41 -28.23
N LEU A 221 -1.28 -6.83 -29.06
CA LEU A 221 -1.21 -8.05 -29.85
C LEU A 221 -0.90 -7.68 -31.30
N ASP A 222 0.25 -8.17 -31.81
CA ASP A 222 0.52 -8.08 -33.24
C ASP A 222 -0.39 -9.07 -33.98
N ALA A 223 -1.37 -8.53 -34.69
CA ALA A 223 -2.34 -9.33 -35.45
C ALA A 223 -1.71 -10.17 -36.58
N GLN A 224 -0.54 -9.77 -37.11
CA GLN A 224 0.15 -10.50 -38.17
C GLN A 224 1.02 -11.62 -37.61
N ALA A 225 1.76 -11.33 -36.53
CA ALA A 225 2.62 -12.32 -35.89
C ALA A 225 1.89 -13.24 -34.89
N GLY A 226 0.69 -12.86 -34.46
CA GLY A 226 -0.08 -13.54 -33.41
C GLY A 226 0.62 -13.53 -32.05
N ALA A 227 1.49 -12.55 -31.82
CA ALA A 227 2.39 -12.49 -30.67
C ALA A 227 2.17 -11.21 -29.86
N TRP A 228 2.31 -11.32 -28.54
CA TRP A 228 2.25 -10.19 -27.63
C TRP A 228 3.50 -9.33 -27.74
N VAL A 229 3.32 -8.05 -28.02
CA VAL A 229 4.38 -7.06 -28.13
C VAL A 229 4.52 -6.37 -26.79
N ILE A 230 5.73 -6.37 -26.22
CA ILE A 230 6.08 -5.57 -25.05
C ILE A 230 6.66 -4.25 -25.56
N PRO A 231 5.94 -3.10 -25.43
CA PRO A 231 6.43 -1.80 -25.88
C PRO A 231 7.88 -1.50 -25.46
N GLU A 232 8.68 -0.94 -26.36
CA GLU A 232 10.08 -0.58 -26.09
C GLU A 232 10.20 0.49 -24.99
N GLY A 233 9.20 1.37 -24.84
CA GLY A 233 9.15 2.38 -23.79
C GLY A 233 8.87 1.85 -22.37
N LEU A 234 8.69 0.54 -22.19
CA LEU A 234 8.53 -0.09 -20.88
C LEU A 234 9.91 -0.40 -20.27
N ASP A 235 10.29 0.40 -19.27
CA ASP A 235 11.49 0.18 -18.46
C ASP A 235 11.27 -1.03 -17.52
N LEU A 236 11.65 -2.21 -18.02
CA LEU A 236 11.57 -3.49 -17.32
C LEU A 236 12.96 -4.10 -17.24
N ASP A 237 13.32 -4.57 -16.05
CA ASP A 237 14.52 -5.41 -15.87
C ASP A 237 14.48 -6.61 -16.82
N ALA A 238 15.65 -7.03 -17.33
CA ALA A 238 15.76 -8.13 -18.27
C ALA A 238 15.10 -9.42 -17.73
N SER A 239 15.28 -9.70 -16.44
CA SER A 239 14.71 -10.88 -15.79
C SER A 239 13.19 -10.78 -15.71
N PHE A 240 12.64 -9.58 -15.44
CA PHE A 240 11.19 -9.40 -15.41
C PHE A 240 10.58 -9.54 -16.80
N ARG A 241 11.24 -8.97 -17.81
CA ARG A 241 10.82 -9.07 -19.22
C ARG A 241 10.81 -10.53 -19.69
N GLU A 242 11.80 -11.33 -19.31
CA GLU A 242 11.83 -12.76 -19.61
C GLU A 242 10.64 -13.49 -18.98
N VAL A 243 10.39 -13.29 -17.68
CA VAL A 243 9.27 -13.95 -16.99
C VAL A 243 7.92 -13.52 -17.57
N LEU A 244 7.75 -12.24 -17.91
CA LEU A 244 6.55 -11.75 -18.56
C LEU A 244 6.37 -12.37 -19.96
N GLY A 245 7.44 -12.49 -20.74
CA GLY A 245 7.41 -13.16 -22.04
C GLY A 245 6.99 -14.64 -21.93
N ARG A 246 7.48 -15.35 -20.91
CA ARG A 246 7.07 -16.74 -20.64
C ARG A 246 5.63 -16.86 -20.17
N LEU A 247 5.10 -15.91 -19.40
CA LEU A 247 3.68 -15.87 -19.07
C LEU A 247 2.82 -15.68 -20.33
N LEU A 248 3.27 -14.85 -21.28
CA LEU A 248 2.57 -14.56 -22.53
C LEU A 248 2.73 -15.64 -23.63
N SER A 249 3.56 -16.67 -23.41
CA SER A 249 3.78 -17.71 -24.42
C SER A 249 2.71 -18.80 -24.34
N GLU A 250 2.21 -19.23 -25.51
CA GLU A 250 1.32 -20.39 -25.62
C GLU A 250 2.07 -21.70 -25.85
N ARG A 251 3.35 -21.62 -26.23
CA ARG A 251 4.18 -22.78 -26.55
C ARG A 251 4.56 -23.54 -25.27
N PRO A 252 4.27 -24.85 -25.18
CA PRO A 252 4.58 -25.65 -23.99
C PRO A 252 6.03 -25.56 -23.50
N GLU A 253 6.99 -25.45 -24.42
CA GLU A 253 8.41 -25.37 -24.14
C GLU A 253 8.89 -24.03 -23.58
N GLU A 254 8.13 -22.95 -23.80
CA GLU A 254 8.49 -21.59 -23.39
C GLU A 254 7.66 -21.11 -22.19
N ARG A 255 6.43 -21.61 -22.05
CA ARG A 255 5.44 -21.13 -21.07
C ARG A 255 5.65 -21.69 -19.66
N PHE A 256 4.89 -21.15 -18.71
CA PHE A 256 4.74 -21.76 -17.39
C PHE A 256 3.53 -22.70 -17.36
N GLU A 257 3.75 -23.95 -16.95
CA GLU A 257 2.66 -24.91 -16.73
C GLU A 257 2.00 -24.75 -15.34
N GLN A 258 2.72 -24.20 -14.36
CA GLN A 258 2.27 -24.12 -12.97
C GLN A 258 2.55 -22.74 -12.36
N ALA A 259 1.61 -22.24 -11.55
CA ALA A 259 1.74 -20.96 -10.87
C ALA A 259 2.93 -20.90 -9.91
N SER A 260 3.28 -22.03 -9.28
CA SER A 260 4.47 -22.16 -8.42
C SER A 260 5.77 -21.89 -9.19
N ALA A 261 5.91 -22.43 -10.40
CA ALA A 261 7.09 -22.22 -11.24
C ALA A 261 7.23 -20.75 -11.67
N ALA A 262 6.11 -20.10 -12.02
CA ALA A 262 6.09 -18.67 -12.30
C ALA A 262 6.49 -17.83 -11.06
N LEU A 263 6.04 -18.22 -9.86
CA LEU A 263 6.36 -17.52 -8.63
C LEU A 263 7.86 -17.64 -8.29
N GLU A 264 8.45 -18.83 -8.42
CA GLU A 264 9.89 -19.01 -8.22
C GLU A 264 10.71 -18.17 -9.19
N ALA A 265 10.32 -18.14 -10.47
CA ALA A 265 10.97 -17.29 -11.47
C ALA A 265 10.87 -15.80 -11.09
N LEU A 266 9.70 -15.35 -10.63
CA LEU A 266 9.53 -13.98 -10.15
C LEU A 266 10.28 -13.67 -8.86
N ARG A 267 10.58 -14.63 -7.98
CA ARG A 267 11.38 -14.37 -6.75
C ARG A 267 12.82 -13.94 -7.06
N GLY A 268 13.37 -14.41 -8.18
CA GLY A 268 14.70 -14.00 -8.65
C GLY A 268 14.78 -12.58 -9.21
N VAL A 269 13.64 -11.98 -9.57
CA VAL A 269 13.57 -10.63 -10.12
C VAL A 269 13.81 -9.59 -9.02
N VAL A 270 14.75 -8.68 -9.20
CA VAL A 270 15.00 -7.60 -8.24
C VAL A 270 13.83 -6.63 -8.25
N MET A 271 13.36 -6.20 -7.06
CA MET A 271 12.31 -5.18 -6.98
C MET A 271 12.85 -3.84 -7.50
N PRO A 272 12.21 -3.21 -8.50
CA PRO A 272 12.60 -1.89 -8.98
C PRO A 272 12.51 -0.83 -7.88
N GLU A 273 13.38 0.19 -7.93
CA GLU A 273 13.38 1.30 -6.96
C GLU A 273 12.08 2.12 -6.99
N SER A 274 11.38 2.12 -8.13
CA SER A 274 10.05 2.71 -8.27
C SER A 274 8.95 1.65 -8.16
N THR A 275 8.22 1.67 -7.05
CA THR A 275 7.06 0.80 -6.78
C THR A 275 5.73 1.57 -6.82
N GLY A 276 5.68 2.71 -7.53
CA GLY A 276 4.50 3.56 -7.63
C GLY A 276 4.08 3.82 -9.08
N PRO A 277 2.96 4.52 -9.30
CA PRO A 277 2.50 4.89 -10.62
C PRO A 277 3.54 5.76 -11.32
N ILE A 278 3.79 5.47 -12.60
CA ILE A 278 4.73 6.19 -13.44
C ILE A 278 3.97 6.97 -14.52
N ALA A 279 4.57 8.04 -15.06
CA ALA A 279 3.98 8.77 -16.18
C ALA A 279 3.90 7.86 -17.41
N ARG A 280 2.77 7.92 -18.12
CA ARG A 280 2.62 7.26 -19.42
C ARG A 280 3.60 7.92 -20.39
N ALA A 281 4.57 7.16 -20.88
CA ALA A 281 5.62 7.66 -21.77
C ALA A 281 5.11 7.88 -23.21
N GLU A 282 4.07 8.70 -23.38
CA GLU A 282 3.66 9.21 -24.70
C GLU A 282 3.19 10.66 -24.57
N ARG A 283 4.16 11.59 -24.52
CA ARG A 283 4.11 12.96 -25.09
C ARG A 283 5.44 13.67 -24.85
N THR A 284 6.41 13.36 -25.70
CA THR A 284 7.29 14.39 -26.24
C THR A 284 7.35 14.19 -27.74
N LEU A 285 6.27 14.54 -28.44
CA LEU A 285 6.42 15.03 -29.80
C LEU A 285 7.18 16.35 -29.68
N VAL A 286 8.49 16.29 -29.90
CA VAL A 286 9.31 17.47 -30.18
C VAL A 286 8.80 18.04 -31.51
N LEU A 287 7.82 18.94 -31.45
CA LEU A 287 7.52 19.86 -32.54
C LEU A 287 8.43 21.07 -32.38
N ALA A 288 9.71 20.89 -32.67
CA ALA A 288 10.63 21.96 -33.03
C ALA A 288 11.84 21.34 -33.76
N PRO A 289 12.09 21.65 -35.04
CA PRO A 289 13.36 21.29 -35.67
C PRO A 289 14.48 22.02 -34.91
N ALA A 290 15.53 21.29 -34.56
CA ALA A 290 16.73 21.84 -33.95
C ALA A 290 17.32 22.92 -34.88
N ALA A 291 17.31 24.17 -34.43
CA ALA A 291 18.12 25.21 -35.05
C ALA A 291 19.61 24.89 -34.79
N PRO A 292 20.49 25.03 -35.79
CA PRO A 292 21.92 24.82 -35.60
C PRO A 292 22.48 25.85 -34.63
N GLN A 293 23.22 25.39 -33.62
CA GLN A 293 23.94 26.25 -32.69
C GLN A 293 25.11 26.93 -33.42
N PRO A 294 25.39 28.22 -33.16
CA PRO A 294 26.60 28.87 -33.67
C PRO A 294 27.83 28.41 -32.87
N ASP A 295 28.86 28.00 -33.60
CA ASP A 295 30.18 27.66 -33.07
C ASP A 295 30.80 28.86 -32.32
N LEU A 296 31.22 28.63 -31.08
CA LEU A 296 32.11 29.54 -30.37
C LEU A 296 33.58 29.09 -30.55
N PRO A 297 34.52 30.02 -30.79
CA PRO A 297 35.89 29.67 -31.12
C PRO A 297 36.65 29.14 -29.90
N ARG A 298 37.39 28.03 -30.11
CA ARG A 298 38.43 27.54 -29.20
C ARG A 298 39.63 28.47 -29.27
N TRP A 299 40.09 28.97 -28.12
CA TRP A 299 41.41 29.56 -28.01
C TRP A 299 42.46 28.45 -27.94
N ASP A 300 43.30 28.44 -28.98
CA ASP A 300 44.55 27.71 -29.05
C ASP A 300 45.61 28.39 -28.17
N ASP A 301 46.16 27.65 -27.22
CA ASP A 301 47.50 27.91 -26.71
C ASP A 301 48.40 26.76 -27.15
N GLY A 302 48.97 26.94 -28.34
CA GLY A 302 50.11 26.18 -28.83
C GLY A 302 51.40 26.87 -28.40
N VAL A 303 52.25 26.15 -27.67
CA VAL A 303 53.69 26.38 -27.72
C VAL A 303 54.35 25.08 -28.16
N SER A 304 55.02 25.21 -29.31
CA SER A 304 55.79 24.26 -30.09
C SER A 304 56.93 23.57 -29.32
N GLU A 305 57.24 22.31 -29.63
CA GLU A 305 58.40 21.97 -30.47
C GLU A 305 58.62 20.44 -30.62
N ALA A 306 58.65 20.03 -31.90
CA ALA A 306 59.55 19.08 -32.56
C ALA A 306 59.94 17.72 -31.93
N GLY A 307 59.62 16.64 -32.66
CA GLY A 307 60.67 15.77 -33.21
C GLY A 307 60.67 14.28 -32.83
N GLY A 308 60.44 13.42 -33.84
CA GLY A 308 61.21 12.18 -34.03
C GLY A 308 60.65 10.86 -33.47
N ALA A 309 60.31 9.93 -34.36
CA ALA A 309 60.30 8.47 -34.13
C ALA A 309 61.65 7.88 -34.63
N PRO A 310 61.95 6.55 -34.56
CA PRO A 310 61.48 5.43 -33.73
C PRO A 310 62.67 4.59 -33.13
N GLY A 311 62.40 3.48 -32.43
CA GLY A 311 63.31 2.31 -32.45
C GLY A 311 63.80 1.73 -31.11
N ALA A 312 63.97 0.40 -31.08
CA ALA A 312 64.13 -0.45 -29.91
C ALA A 312 65.55 -0.57 -29.31
N SER A 313 65.58 -1.13 -28.09
CA SER A 313 66.56 -2.12 -27.54
C SER A 313 67.66 -1.70 -26.56
N GLN A 314 67.51 -2.26 -25.34
CA GLN A 314 68.50 -2.95 -24.47
C GLN A 314 69.65 -2.16 -23.79
N SER A 315 69.71 -2.20 -22.44
CA SER A 315 70.60 -3.09 -21.65
C SER A 315 70.88 -2.58 -20.22
N ALA A 316 70.67 -3.47 -19.21
CA ALA A 316 71.44 -3.75 -17.97
C ALA A 316 72.01 -2.60 -17.09
N ALA A 317 72.08 -2.61 -15.75
CA ALA A 317 71.82 -3.61 -14.70
C ALA A 317 71.93 -2.96 -13.28
N LYS A 318 71.52 -3.75 -12.26
CA LYS A 318 71.62 -3.66 -10.77
C LYS A 318 70.33 -3.16 -10.07
N ALA A 319 69.46 -4.03 -9.54
CA ALA A 319 69.54 -4.89 -8.33
C ALA A 319 69.61 -4.06 -7.02
N SER A 320 68.81 -4.20 -5.95
CA SER A 320 67.68 -5.04 -5.47
C SER A 320 67.27 -4.46 -4.06
N PRO A 321 66.33 -5.02 -3.25
CA PRO A 321 64.92 -5.27 -3.53
C PRO A 321 63.92 -4.86 -2.39
N SER A 322 62.66 -5.06 -2.76
CA SER A 322 61.31 -5.06 -2.16
C SER A 322 61.02 -5.33 -0.66
N ARG A 323 59.88 -4.75 -0.21
CA ARG A 323 59.06 -5.20 0.93
C ARG A 323 57.58 -5.34 0.51
N VAL A 324 57.08 -6.57 0.53
CA VAL A 324 55.66 -6.94 0.30
C VAL A 324 55.05 -7.38 1.63
N ARG A 325 53.79 -7.01 1.86
CA ARG A 325 52.95 -7.42 3.00
C ARG A 325 52.31 -8.80 2.75
N PRO A 326 52.21 -9.68 3.76
CA PRO A 326 51.44 -10.93 3.66
C PRO A 326 50.01 -10.78 4.23
N THR A 327 49.07 -11.55 3.67
CA THR A 327 47.66 -11.67 4.11
C THR A 327 47.33 -13.10 4.56
N GLU A 328 46.57 -13.15 5.66
CA GLU A 328 45.48 -14.05 6.06
C GLU A 328 45.63 -15.55 6.36
N GLN A 329 46.68 -16.27 5.97
CA GLN A 329 46.79 -17.70 6.33
C GLN A 329 47.64 -18.05 7.57
N GLU A 330 48.37 -17.09 8.15
CA GLU A 330 49.23 -17.33 9.32
C GLU A 330 48.66 -16.85 10.67
N ARG A 331 47.46 -16.26 10.69
CA ARG A 331 46.83 -15.83 11.96
C ARG A 331 46.01 -16.92 12.67
N ARG A 332 45.94 -18.14 12.10
CA ARG A 332 45.15 -19.25 12.68
C ARG A 332 45.92 -20.24 13.55
N GLN A 333 47.19 -20.01 13.86
CA GLN A 333 47.98 -20.91 14.72
C GLN A 333 48.89 -20.14 15.69
N ALA A 334 48.33 -19.30 16.56
CA ALA A 334 49.01 -18.77 17.75
C ALA A 334 48.03 -18.08 18.72
N ALA A 335 47.08 -18.82 19.27
CA ALA A 335 46.34 -18.43 20.48
C ALA A 335 45.78 -19.66 21.21
N GLU A 336 46.54 -20.74 21.24
CA GLU A 336 46.37 -21.77 22.27
C GLU A 336 47.15 -21.32 23.52
N GLY A 337 46.46 -21.35 24.66
CA GLY A 337 47.13 -21.28 25.95
C GLY A 337 46.82 -20.06 26.82
N ARG A 338 45.53 -19.75 27.09
CA ARG A 338 45.18 -19.03 28.34
C ARG A 338 43.71 -18.99 28.81
N LEU A 339 42.87 -19.99 28.53
CA LEU A 339 41.49 -20.02 29.05
C LEU A 339 41.06 -21.29 29.80
N TRP A 340 41.94 -22.28 29.96
CA TRP A 340 41.63 -23.50 30.71
C TRP A 340 41.35 -23.35 32.23
N PRO A 341 41.83 -22.33 32.98
CA PRO A 341 41.50 -22.26 34.41
C PRO A 341 40.08 -21.74 34.73
N VAL A 342 39.39 -21.07 33.78
CA VAL A 342 38.04 -20.52 34.02
C VAL A 342 36.94 -21.57 33.80
N VAL A 343 37.15 -22.48 32.83
CA VAL A 343 36.22 -23.59 32.56
C VAL A 343 36.24 -24.61 33.69
N GLY A 344 37.40 -24.88 34.30
CA GLY A 344 37.52 -25.74 35.48
C GLY A 344 36.77 -25.20 36.70
N ALA A 345 36.80 -23.88 36.92
CA ALA A 345 36.11 -23.26 38.05
C ALA A 345 34.57 -23.28 37.91
N LEU A 346 34.06 -23.17 36.68
CA LEU A 346 32.61 -23.24 36.39
C LEU A 346 32.04 -24.66 36.51
N LEU A 347 32.83 -25.69 36.22
CA LEU A 347 32.40 -27.09 36.41
C LEU A 347 32.39 -27.50 37.89
N ALA A 348 33.32 -26.97 38.69
CA ALA A 348 33.35 -27.24 40.13
C ALA A 348 32.16 -26.60 40.87
N SER A 349 31.72 -25.40 40.48
CA SER A 349 30.57 -24.73 41.11
C SER A 349 29.22 -25.40 40.78
N ALA A 350 29.08 -26.00 39.59
CA ALA A 350 27.89 -26.76 39.20
C ALA A 350 27.72 -28.07 40.01
N LEU A 351 28.83 -28.72 40.39
CA LEU A 351 28.82 -29.94 41.20
C LEU A 351 28.50 -29.67 42.69
N VAL A 352 28.96 -28.54 43.23
CA VAL A 352 28.65 -28.16 44.62
C VAL A 352 27.18 -27.73 44.76
N GLY A 353 26.61 -27.05 43.76
CA GLY A 353 25.19 -26.64 43.78
C GLY A 353 24.21 -27.81 43.73
N THR A 354 24.53 -28.87 42.98
CA THR A 354 23.70 -30.08 42.88
C THR A 354 23.74 -30.93 44.15
N ALA A 355 24.87 -30.99 44.85
CA ALA A 355 24.99 -31.70 46.13
C ALA A 355 24.18 -31.02 47.26
N ILE A 356 24.16 -29.69 47.30
CA ILE A 356 23.41 -28.93 48.32
C ILE A 356 21.89 -29.04 48.08
N GLY A 357 21.45 -29.05 46.82
CA GLY A 357 20.03 -29.24 46.47
C GLY A 357 19.48 -30.60 46.89
N TRP A 358 20.25 -31.67 46.72
CA TRP A 358 19.82 -33.03 47.08
C TRP A 358 19.78 -33.28 48.60
N PHE A 359 20.68 -32.63 49.35
CA PHE A 359 20.73 -32.72 50.82
C PHE A 359 19.62 -31.93 51.52
N LEU A 360 19.09 -30.87 50.89
CA LEU A 360 17.97 -30.09 51.44
C LEU A 360 16.59 -30.70 51.12
N LEU A 361 16.48 -31.50 50.05
CA LEU A 361 15.22 -32.15 49.64
C LEU A 361 14.94 -33.49 50.37
N THR A 362 15.88 -34.02 51.16
CA THR A 362 15.76 -35.33 51.82
C THR A 362 15.45 -35.26 53.33
N ARG A 363 15.15 -34.08 53.88
CA ARG A 363 14.86 -33.89 55.32
C ARG A 363 13.40 -33.56 55.69
N GLY A 364 12.44 -33.99 54.89
CA GLY A 364 11.02 -33.68 55.14
C GLY A 364 10.04 -34.79 54.79
N GLN A 365 10.22 -36.01 55.29
CA GLN A 365 9.15 -37.01 55.32
C GLN A 365 9.12 -37.74 56.67
N ALA A 366 8.07 -37.47 57.44
CA ALA A 366 7.58 -38.33 58.51
C ALA A 366 6.17 -38.85 58.08
N PRO A 367 5.86 -40.14 58.28
CA PRO A 367 4.59 -40.72 57.88
C PRO A 367 3.56 -40.59 59.02
N GLY A 368 2.33 -40.19 58.68
CA GLY A 368 1.23 -40.05 59.62
C GLY A 368 -0.12 -40.47 59.03
N THR A 369 -0.43 -41.76 59.21
CA THR A 369 -1.75 -42.33 59.58
C THR A 369 -3.04 -41.82 58.91
N ALA A 370 -3.69 -42.72 58.16
CA ALA A 370 -5.15 -42.77 58.00
C ALA A 370 -5.81 -43.23 59.34
N PRO A 371 -7.12 -42.98 59.58
CA PRO A 371 -8.18 -43.78 58.93
C PRO A 371 -9.53 -43.07 58.63
N SER A 372 -10.33 -43.72 57.76
CA SER A 372 -11.81 -43.88 57.73
C SER A 372 -12.72 -42.64 57.83
N THR A 373 -13.76 -42.42 57.01
CA THR A 373 -14.86 -43.35 56.66
C THR A 373 -15.58 -42.93 55.36
N ASP A 374 -16.22 -43.92 54.74
CA ASP A 374 -17.19 -43.86 53.65
C ASP A 374 -18.26 -42.76 53.74
N ARG A 375 -18.71 -42.39 52.53
CA ARG A 375 -19.87 -41.58 52.11
C ARG A 375 -19.59 -40.11 51.82
N ASP A 376 -19.29 -39.83 50.55
CA ASP A 376 -20.25 -39.13 49.68
C ASP A 376 -19.69 -39.02 48.25
N LEU A 377 -20.32 -39.78 47.36
CA LEU A 377 -20.27 -39.62 45.90
C LEU A 377 -21.26 -38.53 45.52
N ALA A 378 -20.77 -37.32 45.27
CA ALA A 378 -21.25 -36.34 44.28
C ALA A 378 -20.84 -34.92 44.72
N GLY A 379 -20.09 -34.21 43.87
CA GLY A 379 -20.00 -32.74 43.97
C GLY A 379 -18.62 -32.12 44.28
N ARG A 380 -17.50 -32.77 43.94
CA ARG A 380 -16.24 -32.01 43.74
C ARG A 380 -16.09 -31.68 42.26
N SER A 381 -16.32 -30.41 41.92
CA SER A 381 -15.77 -29.79 40.72
C SER A 381 -14.29 -30.16 40.63
N PRO A 382 -13.79 -30.68 39.49
CA PRO A 382 -12.37 -30.96 39.36
C PRO A 382 -11.65 -29.64 39.60
N GLN A 383 -10.65 -29.65 40.48
CA GLN A 383 -9.73 -28.53 40.64
C GLN A 383 -9.18 -28.20 39.25
N ALA A 384 -9.68 -27.11 38.69
CA ALA A 384 -9.40 -26.65 37.34
C ALA A 384 -7.92 -26.27 37.28
N SER A 385 -7.11 -27.27 36.96
CA SER A 385 -5.68 -27.13 36.73
C SER A 385 -5.55 -26.88 35.24
N LEU A 386 -4.99 -25.72 34.85
CA LEU A 386 -4.70 -25.42 33.45
C LEU A 386 -3.91 -26.59 32.83
N PRO A 387 -4.22 -27.02 31.59
CA PRO A 387 -3.45 -28.03 30.89
C PRO A 387 -1.95 -27.67 30.84
N PRO A 388 -1.02 -28.64 30.95
CA PRO A 388 0.42 -28.37 30.98
C PRO A 388 0.91 -27.50 29.81
N ALA A 389 0.38 -27.72 28.61
CA ALA A 389 0.73 -26.92 27.42
C ALA A 389 0.31 -25.44 27.55
N GLU A 390 -0.82 -25.13 28.20
CA GLU A 390 -1.26 -23.75 28.43
C GLU A 390 -0.41 -23.07 29.51
N VAL A 391 0.06 -23.84 30.50
CA VAL A 391 1.01 -23.36 31.50
C VAL A 391 2.35 -23.00 30.84
N ASP A 392 2.85 -23.85 29.95
CA ASP A 392 4.08 -23.60 29.20
C ASP A 392 3.97 -22.35 28.32
N GLN A 393 2.84 -22.18 27.60
CA GLN A 393 2.57 -20.98 26.80
C GLN A 393 2.54 -19.70 27.65
N ARG A 394 1.88 -19.75 28.81
CA ARG A 394 1.84 -18.60 29.73
C ARG A 394 3.22 -18.28 30.29
N GLN A 395 4.04 -19.30 30.59
CA GLN A 395 5.42 -19.10 31.03
C GLN A 395 6.30 -18.50 29.92
N GLN A 396 6.13 -18.96 28.67
CA GLN A 396 6.83 -18.41 27.51
C GLN A 396 6.50 -16.93 27.30
N LEU A 397 5.22 -16.54 27.35
CA LEU A 397 4.79 -15.15 27.27
C LEU A 397 5.43 -14.30 28.38
N LEU A 398 5.41 -14.77 29.63
CA LEU A 398 6.01 -14.06 30.75
C LEU A 398 7.54 -13.93 30.63
N SER A 399 8.21 -14.95 30.08
CA SER A 399 9.65 -14.92 29.82
C SER A 399 10.00 -13.90 28.74
N ARG A 400 9.19 -13.81 27.66
CA ARG A 400 9.33 -12.81 26.60
C ARG A 400 9.10 -11.40 27.11
N LEU A 401 8.03 -11.16 27.87
CA LEU A 401 7.78 -9.85 28.49
C LEU A 401 8.96 -9.41 29.37
N ARG A 402 9.57 -10.33 30.12
CA ARG A 402 10.77 -10.06 30.92
C ARG A 402 11.97 -9.72 30.06
N ALA A 403 12.20 -10.45 28.97
CA ALA A 403 13.28 -10.18 28.01
C ALA A 403 13.11 -8.81 27.32
N LEU A 404 11.86 -8.43 27.02
CA LEU A 404 11.51 -7.13 26.43
C LEU A 404 11.42 -5.99 27.45
N GLN A 405 11.58 -6.28 28.75
CA GLN A 405 11.48 -5.36 29.88
C GLN A 405 10.12 -4.65 30.01
N VAL A 406 9.04 -5.27 29.54
CA VAL A 406 7.69 -4.69 29.58
C VAL A 406 7.03 -4.95 30.93
N ASP A 407 6.28 -3.98 31.46
CA ASP A 407 5.51 -4.16 32.70
C ASP A 407 4.44 -5.24 32.54
N ARG A 408 4.57 -6.32 33.32
CA ARG A 408 3.68 -7.48 33.25
C ARG A 408 2.24 -7.12 33.57
N SER A 409 2.01 -6.37 34.65
CA SER A 409 0.67 -6.04 35.13
C SER A 409 -0.10 -5.23 34.10
N TRP A 410 0.55 -4.21 33.54
CA TRP A 410 -0.02 -3.38 32.49
C TRP A 410 -0.31 -4.20 31.22
N PHE A 411 0.63 -5.03 30.77
CA PHE A 411 0.44 -5.82 29.54
C PHE A 411 -0.72 -6.81 29.67
N LEU A 412 -0.86 -7.50 30.81
CA LEU A 412 -1.99 -8.40 31.04
C LEU A 412 -3.32 -7.63 31.04
N SER A 413 -3.35 -6.46 31.68
CA SER A 413 -4.53 -5.58 31.66
C SER A 413 -4.89 -5.11 30.24
N LEU A 414 -3.90 -4.90 29.37
CA LEU A 414 -4.11 -4.56 27.94
C LEU A 414 -4.81 -5.68 27.19
N VAL A 415 -4.32 -6.92 27.32
CA VAL A 415 -4.93 -8.08 26.67
C VAL A 415 -6.34 -8.34 27.21
N ASP A 416 -6.51 -8.24 28.53
CA ASP A 416 -7.81 -8.39 29.18
C ASP A 416 -8.81 -7.34 28.67
N SER A 417 -8.41 -6.07 28.61
CA SER A 417 -9.25 -4.98 28.12
C SER A 417 -9.60 -5.12 26.63
N SER A 418 -8.69 -5.71 25.84
CA SER A 418 -8.91 -6.00 24.42
C SER A 418 -9.88 -7.16 24.20
N LEU A 419 -9.78 -8.20 25.02
CA LEU A 419 -10.75 -9.29 25.00
C LEU A 419 -12.15 -8.80 25.38
N LEU A 420 -12.25 -7.98 26.43
CA LEU A 420 -13.53 -7.45 26.90
C LEU A 420 -14.18 -6.50 25.88
N SER A 421 -13.41 -5.67 25.18
CA SER A 421 -13.97 -4.79 24.14
C SER A 421 -14.46 -5.56 22.91
N ARG A 422 -13.85 -6.71 22.61
CA ARG A 422 -14.22 -7.56 21.47
C ARG A 422 -15.47 -8.40 21.74
N TYR A 423 -15.78 -8.66 23.01
CA TYR A 423 -16.93 -9.47 23.45
C TYR A 423 -17.76 -8.73 24.52
N PRO A 424 -18.42 -7.60 24.17
CA PRO A 424 -19.18 -6.78 25.13
C PRO A 424 -20.40 -7.52 25.71
N GLU A 425 -20.95 -8.49 24.97
CA GLU A 425 -22.11 -9.32 25.33
C GLU A 425 -21.93 -10.14 26.63
N ARG A 426 -20.70 -10.25 27.14
CA ARG A 426 -20.33 -11.15 28.26
C ARG A 426 -20.22 -10.48 29.62
N ASN A 427 -20.77 -9.28 29.80
CA ASN A 427 -20.81 -8.56 31.10
C ASN A 427 -19.44 -8.47 31.82
N GLY A 428 -18.34 -8.36 31.08
CA GLY A 428 -17.00 -8.17 31.67
C GLY A 428 -16.31 -9.44 32.21
N ARG A 429 -16.81 -10.65 31.90
CA ARG A 429 -16.22 -11.89 32.42
C ARG A 429 -14.94 -12.29 31.67
N LEU A 430 -13.82 -12.33 32.40
CA LEU A 430 -12.53 -12.88 31.94
C LEU A 430 -12.54 -14.42 31.94
N PRO A 431 -11.71 -15.07 31.10
CA PRO A 431 -11.65 -16.53 31.04
C PRO A 431 -11.14 -17.12 32.37
N GLY A 432 -11.89 -18.06 32.93
CA GLY A 432 -11.45 -18.84 34.09
C GLY A 432 -10.59 -20.05 33.70
N ASP A 433 -10.15 -20.81 34.69
CA ASP A 433 -9.32 -22.01 34.49
C ASP A 433 -10.15 -23.26 34.12
N GLY A 434 -11.48 -23.14 34.08
CA GLY A 434 -12.40 -24.23 33.75
C GLY A 434 -12.29 -24.69 32.29
N LEU A 435 -12.63 -25.95 32.02
CA LEU A 435 -12.58 -26.53 30.67
C LEU A 435 -13.51 -25.80 29.67
N GLU A 436 -14.62 -25.24 30.15
CA GLU A 436 -15.60 -24.49 29.34
C GLU A 436 -15.03 -23.18 28.77
N ASP A 437 -14.05 -22.59 29.46
CA ASP A 437 -13.40 -21.33 29.05
C ASP A 437 -12.16 -21.58 28.15
N ALA A 438 -11.85 -22.83 27.79
CA ALA A 438 -10.68 -23.17 26.97
C ALA A 438 -10.66 -22.46 25.59
N PRO A 439 -11.77 -22.35 24.84
CA PRO A 439 -11.78 -21.57 23.59
C PRO A 439 -11.47 -20.08 23.83
N LEU A 440 -11.94 -19.52 24.94
CA LEU A 440 -11.72 -18.11 25.28
C LEU A 440 -10.27 -17.86 25.69
N ARG A 441 -9.62 -18.79 26.39
CA ARG A 441 -8.19 -18.73 26.69
C ARG A 441 -7.31 -18.79 25.45
N ARG A 442 -7.72 -19.55 24.41
CA ARG A 442 -7.03 -19.53 23.11
C ARG A 442 -7.10 -18.17 22.46
N VAL A 443 -8.29 -17.56 22.39
CA VAL A 443 -8.46 -16.20 21.87
C VAL A 443 -7.66 -15.17 22.68
N TRP A 444 -7.65 -15.30 24.00
CA TRP A 444 -6.83 -14.45 24.87
C TRP A 444 -5.33 -14.59 24.53
N HIS A 445 -4.85 -15.80 24.29
CA HIS A 445 -3.45 -16.04 23.92
C HIS A 445 -3.10 -15.47 22.54
N GLU A 446 -3.97 -15.65 21.54
CA GLU A 446 -3.81 -15.05 20.22
C GLU A 446 -3.73 -13.51 20.30
N LEU A 447 -4.62 -12.89 21.08
CA LEU A 447 -4.57 -11.46 21.34
C LEU A 447 -3.28 -11.05 22.06
N ALA A 448 -2.79 -11.85 23.00
CA ALA A 448 -1.55 -11.59 23.70
C ALA A 448 -0.35 -11.58 22.74
N GLU A 449 -0.24 -12.54 21.83
CA GLU A 449 0.84 -12.56 20.82
C GLU A 449 0.72 -11.39 19.83
N GLU A 450 -0.50 -11.01 19.44
CA GLU A 450 -0.75 -9.87 18.56
C GLU A 450 -0.30 -8.54 19.20
N TRP A 451 -0.65 -8.32 20.47
CA TRP A 451 -0.20 -7.15 21.24
C TRP A 451 1.30 -7.18 21.52
N LEU A 452 1.88 -8.36 21.74
CA LEU A 452 3.32 -8.53 21.94
C LEU A 452 4.09 -8.10 20.68
N ALA A 453 3.68 -8.56 19.50
CA ALA A 453 4.29 -8.21 18.22
C ALA A 453 4.24 -6.69 17.95
N ARG A 454 3.20 -5.98 18.42
CA ARG A 454 3.13 -4.51 18.34
C ARG A 454 4.08 -3.82 19.31
N VAL A 455 4.14 -4.29 20.55
CA VAL A 455 5.05 -3.73 21.56
C VAL A 455 6.51 -3.95 21.18
N GLU A 456 6.84 -5.08 20.53
CA GLU A 456 8.19 -5.37 20.04
C GLU A 456 8.72 -4.35 19.03
N GLN A 457 7.83 -3.68 18.27
CA GLN A 457 8.20 -2.61 17.33
C GLN A 457 8.66 -1.32 18.02
N LEU A 458 8.45 -1.18 19.33
CA LEU A 458 8.87 0.00 20.07
C LEU A 458 10.37 -0.06 20.45
N PRO A 459 11.07 1.09 20.48
CA PRO A 459 12.42 1.16 21.01
C PRO A 459 12.53 0.62 22.45
N PRO A 460 13.65 -0.03 22.84
CA PRO A 460 13.82 -0.58 24.19
C PRO A 460 13.61 0.45 25.32
N ALA A 461 14.00 1.71 25.09
CA ALA A 461 13.84 2.80 26.05
C ALA A 461 12.37 3.15 26.34
N LEU A 462 11.48 3.00 25.35
CA LEU A 462 10.04 3.21 25.53
C LEU A 462 9.36 1.97 26.12
N ARG A 463 9.76 0.76 25.67
CA ARG A 463 9.22 -0.50 26.17
C ARG A 463 9.35 -0.65 27.69
N SER A 464 10.52 -0.33 28.23
CA SER A 464 10.82 -0.40 29.67
C SER A 464 10.01 0.58 30.53
N ARG A 465 9.37 1.58 29.90
CA ARG A 465 8.57 2.60 30.57
C ARG A 465 7.05 2.38 30.42
N LEU A 466 6.61 1.45 29.57
CA LEU A 466 5.20 1.13 29.40
C LEU A 466 4.58 0.70 30.73
N GLY A 467 3.43 1.27 31.09
CA GLY A 467 2.79 1.13 32.40
C GLY A 467 3.18 2.20 33.41
N ARG A 468 4.20 3.03 33.12
CA ARG A 468 4.66 4.13 33.98
C ARG A 468 4.66 5.50 33.28
N LEU A 469 4.28 5.56 32.01
CA LEU A 469 4.22 6.81 31.25
C LEU A 469 3.09 7.69 31.79
N LYS A 470 3.40 8.98 31.99
CA LYS A 470 2.45 9.97 32.50
C LYS A 470 2.22 11.06 31.46
N ASP A 471 1.12 11.78 31.62
CA ASP A 471 0.82 12.99 30.82
C ASP A 471 1.93 14.04 30.82
N ALA A 472 2.75 14.08 31.88
CA ALA A 472 3.86 15.01 31.96
C ALA A 472 4.99 14.69 30.98
N ASP A 473 5.19 13.41 30.63
CA ASP A 473 6.25 12.98 29.71
C ASP A 473 5.98 13.49 28.28
N TRP A 474 4.74 13.31 27.82
CA TRP A 474 4.26 13.83 26.54
C TRP A 474 4.23 15.37 26.50
N ARG A 475 3.72 16.02 27.56
CA ARG A 475 3.61 17.49 27.61
C ARG A 475 4.95 18.18 27.39
N LYS A 476 6.05 17.66 27.97
CA LYS A 476 7.38 18.24 27.77
C LYS A 476 7.81 18.29 26.29
N GLN A 477 7.58 17.21 25.55
CA GLN A 477 7.94 17.15 24.12
C GLN A 477 7.00 17.99 23.26
N ARG A 478 5.71 18.00 23.58
CA ARG A 478 4.72 18.88 22.95
C ARG A 478 5.09 20.36 23.12
N ASP A 479 5.38 20.77 24.36
CA ASP A 479 5.71 22.16 24.68
C ASP A 479 6.99 22.62 23.97
N LEU A 480 7.94 21.70 23.74
CA LEU A 480 9.16 21.96 22.95
C LEU A 480 8.85 22.26 21.48
N LEU A 481 7.93 21.54 20.85
CA LEU A 481 7.50 21.81 19.47
C LEU A 481 6.66 23.09 19.37
N THR A 482 5.82 23.37 20.38
CA THR A 482 5.09 24.63 20.46
C THR A 482 6.01 25.83 20.60
N GLN A 483 7.10 25.71 21.39
CA GLN A 483 8.14 26.75 21.45
C GLN A 483 8.87 26.97 20.11
N GLN A 484 8.90 25.95 19.24
CA GLN A 484 9.46 26.03 17.89
C GLN A 484 8.45 26.57 16.85
N GLY A 485 7.27 27.03 17.28
CA GLY A 485 6.27 27.67 16.40
C GLY A 485 5.27 26.71 15.75
N VAL A 486 5.19 25.47 16.21
CA VAL A 486 4.20 24.47 15.76
C VAL A 486 2.89 24.63 16.54
N ASP A 487 1.76 24.64 15.83
CA ASP A 487 0.46 24.74 16.49
C ASP A 487 0.08 23.44 17.20
N LEU A 488 -0.62 23.55 18.34
CA LEU A 488 -1.03 22.42 19.17
C LEU A 488 -1.84 21.38 18.40
N ARG A 489 -2.72 21.81 17.49
CA ARG A 489 -3.56 20.91 16.69
C ARG A 489 -2.74 20.06 15.72
N VAL A 490 -1.67 20.64 15.18
CA VAL A 490 -0.76 19.94 14.26
C VAL A 490 0.00 18.85 15.00
N VAL A 491 0.44 19.14 16.23
CA VAL A 491 1.10 18.17 17.11
C VAL A 491 0.15 17.02 17.47
N GLU A 492 -1.11 17.30 17.79
CA GLU A 492 -2.12 16.27 18.09
C GLU A 492 -2.43 15.37 16.88
N GLN A 493 -2.49 15.96 15.69
CA GLN A 493 -2.71 15.21 14.45
C GLN A 493 -1.53 14.29 14.10
N LEU A 494 -0.30 14.79 14.28
CA LEU A 494 0.92 14.00 14.11
C LEU A 494 0.93 12.76 15.02
N VAL A 495 0.61 12.94 16.30
CA VAL A 495 0.52 11.83 17.24
C VAL A 495 -0.59 10.86 16.86
N THR A 496 -1.76 11.39 16.47
CA THR A 496 -2.90 10.56 16.08
C THR A 496 -2.54 9.67 14.88
N ALA A 497 -1.87 10.22 13.87
CA ALA A 497 -1.40 9.46 12.71
C ALA A 497 -0.40 8.36 13.12
N SER A 498 0.55 8.68 14.01
CA SER A 498 1.52 7.68 14.48
C SER A 498 0.88 6.59 15.34
N ALA A 499 -0.06 6.96 16.21
CA ALA A 499 -0.74 6.06 17.13
C ALA A 499 -1.62 5.03 16.42
N GLN A 500 -2.15 5.33 15.23
CA GLN A 500 -2.94 4.39 14.44
C GLN A 500 -2.20 3.08 14.12
N SER A 501 -0.86 3.13 13.95
CA SER A 501 -0.05 1.94 13.73
C SER A 501 -0.01 0.98 14.92
N LEU A 502 -0.06 1.51 16.14
CA LEU A 502 -0.01 0.75 17.39
C LEU A 502 -1.40 0.46 17.96
N LEU A 503 -2.40 1.28 17.63
CA LEU A 503 -3.78 1.24 18.13
C LEU A 503 -4.78 1.33 16.96
N PRO A 504 -4.91 0.28 16.12
CA PRO A 504 -5.88 0.26 15.05
C PRO A 504 -7.32 0.27 15.61
N GLY A 505 -8.20 1.09 15.03
CA GLY A 505 -9.63 1.14 15.40
C GLY A 505 -10.00 2.11 16.52
N VAL A 506 -9.05 2.83 17.13
CA VAL A 506 -9.38 3.92 18.08
C VAL A 506 -9.63 5.20 17.30
N ALA A 507 -10.86 5.72 17.40
CA ALA A 507 -11.31 6.91 16.68
C ALA A 507 -10.45 8.14 17.00
N THR A 508 -10.21 8.92 15.95
CA THR A 508 -9.38 10.11 15.83
C THR A 508 -9.53 11.13 16.97
N GLY A 509 -8.40 11.59 17.51
CA GLY A 509 -8.26 12.88 18.18
C GLY A 509 -8.48 12.93 19.69
N SER A 510 -8.91 11.84 20.34
CA SER A 510 -9.04 11.80 21.80
C SER A 510 -8.12 10.75 22.43
N LYS A 511 -7.57 11.09 23.60
CA LYS A 511 -6.65 10.24 24.33
C LYS A 511 -7.40 9.00 24.85
N PRO A 512 -6.96 7.78 24.50
CA PRO A 512 -7.70 6.58 24.88
C PRO A 512 -7.69 6.33 26.39
N PRO A 513 -8.66 5.55 26.91
CA PRO A 513 -8.64 5.11 28.30
C PRO A 513 -7.43 4.20 28.57
N GLU A 514 -7.08 4.06 29.85
CA GLU A 514 -6.15 3.00 30.26
C GLU A 514 -6.78 1.64 29.93
N PRO A 515 -6.00 0.63 29.49
CA PRO A 515 -4.53 0.58 29.40
C PRO A 515 -3.92 1.03 28.05
N TYR A 516 -4.75 1.27 27.02
CA TYR A 516 -4.32 1.68 25.67
C TYR A 516 -3.58 3.02 25.65
N ARG A 517 -3.87 3.87 26.62
CA ARG A 517 -3.22 5.16 26.84
C ARG A 517 -1.69 5.09 26.88
N GLN A 518 -1.11 4.04 27.45
CA GLN A 518 0.34 3.89 27.52
C GLN A 518 0.96 3.70 26.13
N LEU A 519 0.29 2.94 25.26
CA LEU A 519 0.72 2.79 23.85
C LEU A 519 0.56 4.10 23.08
N TRP A 520 -0.52 4.84 23.35
CA TRP A 520 -0.70 6.16 22.77
C TRP A 520 0.43 7.12 23.17
N PHE A 521 0.82 7.14 24.44
CA PHE A 521 1.99 7.93 24.87
C PHE A 521 3.28 7.46 24.21
N ALA A 522 3.53 6.16 24.12
CA ALA A 522 4.73 5.65 23.46
C ALA A 522 4.77 6.04 21.98
N ALA A 523 3.64 5.94 21.28
CA ALA A 523 3.50 6.42 19.89
C ALA A 523 3.78 7.92 19.79
N ALA A 524 3.20 8.70 20.71
CA ALA A 524 3.37 10.13 20.77
C ALA A 524 4.85 10.49 20.94
N MET A 525 5.52 9.91 21.94
CA MET A 525 6.93 10.16 22.22
C MET A 525 7.85 9.77 21.07
N ARG A 526 7.59 8.61 20.42
CA ARG A 526 8.34 8.14 19.24
C ARG A 526 8.17 9.11 18.06
N SER A 527 6.94 9.50 17.78
CA SER A 527 6.62 10.38 16.65
C SER A 527 7.28 11.75 16.78
N LEU A 528 7.34 12.31 17.99
CA LEU A 528 7.95 13.62 18.21
C LEU A 528 9.47 13.59 18.18
N GLU A 529 10.09 12.50 18.64
CA GLU A 529 11.55 12.38 18.63
C GLU A 529 12.13 12.38 17.20
N GLU A 530 11.36 11.88 16.24
CA GLU A 530 11.77 11.79 14.84
C GLU A 530 11.40 13.02 13.99
N VAL A 531 10.59 13.94 14.53
CA VAL A 531 10.15 15.13 13.81
C VAL A 531 11.31 16.10 13.65
N ARG A 532 11.64 16.37 12.40
CA ARG A 532 12.52 17.48 12.01
C ARG A 532 11.67 18.60 11.45
N ILE A 533 11.87 19.79 11.99
CA ILE A 533 11.25 21.02 11.50
C ILE A 533 12.20 21.64 10.49
N GLU A 534 11.77 21.70 9.23
CA GLU A 534 12.46 22.47 8.19
C GLU A 534 11.73 23.79 7.99
N THR A 535 12.49 24.89 7.91
CA THR A 535 11.91 26.23 7.69
C THR A 535 12.25 26.72 6.30
N LEU A 536 11.21 27.15 5.56
CA LEU A 536 11.29 27.65 4.21
C LEU A 536 10.67 29.06 4.16
N SER A 537 11.21 29.96 3.35
CA SER A 537 10.64 31.29 3.15
C SER A 537 10.20 31.45 1.70
N ALA A 538 8.91 31.69 1.47
CA ALA A 538 8.37 31.86 0.13
C ALA A 538 8.77 33.22 -0.45
N ARG A 539 9.28 33.23 -1.69
CA ARG A 539 9.70 34.45 -2.39
C ARG A 539 8.65 34.93 -3.40
N PRO A 540 8.55 36.24 -3.65
CA PRO A 540 7.71 36.78 -4.72
C PRO A 540 8.20 36.31 -6.09
N GLN A 541 7.30 35.79 -6.94
CA GLN A 541 7.59 35.43 -8.35
C GLN A 541 8.72 34.42 -8.59
N GLN A 542 9.32 33.85 -7.54
CA GLN A 542 10.39 32.87 -7.62
C GLN A 542 10.00 31.64 -6.78
N ALA A 543 9.93 30.47 -7.42
CA ALA A 543 9.68 29.22 -6.74
C ALA A 543 10.90 28.81 -5.91
N THR A 544 10.71 28.63 -4.60
CA THR A 544 11.73 28.06 -3.71
C THR A 544 11.42 26.59 -3.52
N VAL A 545 12.41 25.72 -3.76
CA VAL A 545 12.24 24.25 -3.72
C VAL A 545 13.00 23.66 -2.54
N LEU A 546 12.37 22.72 -1.85
CA LEU A 546 12.89 21.96 -0.72
C LEU A 546 12.65 20.48 -0.98
N SER A 547 13.73 19.71 -1.09
CA SER A 547 13.66 18.25 -1.15
C SER A 547 14.12 17.64 0.15
N SER A 548 13.27 16.81 0.78
CA SER A 548 13.57 16.14 2.04
C SER A 548 13.19 14.67 1.98
N ARG A 549 13.90 13.81 2.72
CA ARG A 549 13.63 12.38 2.80
C ARG A 549 12.77 12.08 4.04
N VAL A 550 11.65 11.38 3.83
CA VAL A 550 10.74 10.88 4.87
C VAL A 550 10.95 9.37 5.03
N GLN A 551 11.27 8.91 6.24
CA GLN A 551 11.45 7.47 6.51
C GLN A 551 10.12 6.72 6.45
N ALA A 552 10.17 5.39 6.29
CA ALA A 552 8.98 4.53 6.37
C ALA A 552 8.31 4.67 7.74
N GLY A 553 7.00 4.93 7.77
CA GLY A 553 6.26 5.17 9.03
C GLY A 553 6.65 6.45 9.79
N GLY A 554 7.47 7.32 9.17
CA GLY A 554 7.94 8.57 9.77
C GLY A 554 7.13 9.79 9.33
N ALA A 555 7.40 10.93 9.97
CA ALA A 555 6.77 12.21 9.67
C ALA A 555 7.79 13.34 9.47
N ARG A 556 7.43 14.33 8.65
CA ARG A 556 8.17 15.58 8.47
C ARG A 556 7.22 16.76 8.63
N LEU A 557 7.72 17.81 9.28
CA LEU A 557 7.00 19.06 9.42
C LEU A 557 7.79 20.18 8.75
N ILE A 558 7.17 20.87 7.80
CA ILE A 558 7.78 21.96 7.05
C ILE A 558 7.03 23.24 7.38
N THR A 559 7.73 24.24 7.92
CA THR A 559 7.18 25.56 8.23
C THR A 559 7.54 26.54 7.11
N ILE A 560 6.56 27.28 6.61
CA ILE A 560 6.72 28.18 5.46
C ILE A 560 6.34 29.60 5.87
N ASN A 561 7.31 30.50 5.80
CA ASN A 561 7.10 31.92 6.02
C ASN A 561 6.57 32.58 4.74
N VAL A 562 5.43 33.27 4.85
CA VAL A 562 4.75 33.93 3.72
C VAL A 562 4.86 35.46 3.87
N PRO A 563 5.34 36.19 2.86
CA PRO A 563 5.37 37.65 2.88
C PRO A 563 3.97 38.27 3.05
N LYS A 564 3.87 39.37 3.80
CA LYS A 564 2.59 40.06 4.06
C LYS A 564 1.85 40.43 2.77
N GLY A 565 0.54 40.18 2.74
CA GLY A 565 -0.35 40.56 1.62
C GLY A 565 -0.19 39.71 0.35
N ARG A 566 0.45 38.54 0.43
CA ARG A 566 0.63 37.60 -0.69
C ARG A 566 -0.05 36.27 -0.42
N ARG A 567 -0.50 35.60 -1.48
CA ARG A 567 -1.04 34.24 -1.42
C ARG A 567 0.10 33.24 -1.62
N LEU A 568 0.09 32.16 -0.84
CA LEU A 568 1.06 31.08 -0.98
C LEU A 568 0.56 30.09 -2.03
N VAL A 569 1.35 29.85 -3.07
CA VAL A 569 1.15 28.71 -3.96
C VAL A 569 2.20 27.66 -3.62
N LEU A 570 1.72 26.46 -3.34
CA LEU A 570 2.47 25.31 -2.85
C LEU A 570 2.34 24.19 -3.86
N GLY A 571 3.42 23.82 -4.54
CA GLY A 571 3.49 22.59 -5.31
C GLY A 571 4.15 21.51 -4.46
N ILE A 572 3.47 20.41 -4.19
CA ILE A 572 4.02 19.33 -3.36
C ILE A 572 4.08 18.07 -4.22
N ASN A 573 5.23 17.40 -4.22
CA ASN A 573 5.44 16.16 -4.96
C ASN A 573 6.00 15.12 -3.99
N GLY A 574 5.33 13.98 -3.88
CA GLY A 574 5.74 12.84 -3.05
C GLY A 574 5.13 11.55 -3.58
N THR A 575 5.49 10.42 -2.97
CA THR A 575 4.90 9.12 -3.32
C THR A 575 3.42 9.06 -2.92
N PRO A 576 2.54 8.29 -3.60
CA PRO A 576 1.13 8.20 -3.25
C PRO A 576 0.83 7.69 -1.83
N LEU A 577 1.80 7.04 -1.20
CA LEU A 577 1.75 6.56 0.18
C LEU A 577 2.10 7.65 1.21
N MET A 578 2.45 8.86 0.76
CA MET A 578 2.65 10.00 1.64
C MET A 578 1.35 10.79 1.75
N GLN A 579 0.81 10.86 2.96
CA GLN A 579 -0.30 11.76 3.27
C GLN A 579 0.26 13.14 3.60
N MET A 580 -0.42 14.17 3.10
CA MET A 580 -0.01 15.56 3.27
C MET A 580 -1.18 16.36 3.82
N THR A 581 -0.92 17.25 4.78
CA THR A 581 -1.93 18.17 5.30
C THR A 581 -1.31 19.54 5.49
N VAL A 582 -1.97 20.56 4.97
CA VAL A 582 -1.50 21.95 5.04
C VAL A 582 -2.34 22.70 6.07
N TYR A 583 -1.68 23.26 7.07
CA TYR A 583 -2.27 24.03 8.15
C TYR A 583 -1.89 25.50 8.05
N GLY A 584 -2.84 26.39 8.35
CA GLY A 584 -2.57 27.81 8.54
C GLY A 584 -1.82 28.08 9.85
N ALA A 585 -1.47 29.35 10.08
CA ALA A 585 -0.76 29.79 11.28
C ALA A 585 -1.54 29.58 12.59
N LYS A 586 -2.87 29.42 12.52
CA LYS A 586 -3.76 29.13 13.65
C LYS A 586 -4.07 27.63 13.83
N GLY A 587 -3.41 26.76 13.07
CA GLY A 587 -3.67 25.32 13.09
C GLY A 587 -4.95 24.87 12.40
N ASP A 588 -5.64 25.76 11.68
CA ASP A 588 -6.78 25.41 10.84
C ASP A 588 -6.31 24.67 9.58
N VAL A 589 -7.00 23.60 9.20
CA VAL A 589 -6.69 22.83 7.98
C VAL A 589 -7.06 23.67 6.77
N MET A 590 -6.07 24.03 5.96
CA MET A 590 -6.26 24.81 4.73
C MET A 590 -6.30 23.93 3.48
N ALA A 591 -5.72 22.73 3.54
CA ALA A 591 -5.88 21.70 2.53
C ALA A 591 -5.83 20.31 3.17
N GLU A 592 -6.80 19.47 2.81
CA GLU A 592 -7.04 18.15 3.41
C GLU A 592 -6.13 17.04 2.84
N ARG A 593 -6.16 15.88 3.51
CA ARG A 593 -5.33 14.70 3.26
C ARG A 593 -5.47 14.16 1.83
N GLY A 594 -4.35 14.09 1.12
CA GLY A 594 -4.24 13.39 -0.15
C GLY A 594 -2.93 13.69 -0.89
N PRO A 595 -2.73 13.13 -2.09
CA PRO A 595 -1.59 13.47 -2.95
C PRO A 595 -1.79 14.87 -3.52
N LEU A 596 -1.48 15.89 -2.72
CA LEU A 596 -1.58 17.29 -3.10
C LEU A 596 -0.58 17.58 -4.22
N ARG A 597 -1.03 18.10 -5.37
CA ARG A 597 -0.15 18.46 -6.50
C ARG A 597 0.20 19.95 -6.51
N VAL A 598 -0.80 20.83 -6.46
CA VAL A 598 -0.62 22.27 -6.29
C VAL A 598 -1.79 22.82 -5.46
N VAL A 599 -1.49 23.54 -4.39
CA VAL A 599 -2.47 24.19 -3.51
C VAL A 599 -2.20 25.69 -3.51
N THR A 600 -3.23 26.49 -3.75
CA THR A 600 -3.17 27.94 -3.55
C THR A 600 -3.92 28.29 -2.27
N LEU A 601 -3.19 28.76 -1.27
CA LEU A 601 -3.76 29.11 0.03
C LEU A 601 -4.36 30.52 0.01
N PRO A 602 -5.49 30.72 0.72
CA PRO A 602 -6.10 32.03 0.86
C PRO A 602 -5.23 32.96 1.76
N LEU A 603 -5.50 34.27 1.69
CA LEU A 603 -4.67 35.30 2.36
C LEU A 603 -4.75 35.25 3.89
N ASP A 604 -5.79 34.64 4.43
CA ASP A 604 -6.08 34.45 5.86
C ASP A 604 -5.35 33.23 6.46
N ALA A 605 -4.66 32.42 5.64
CA ALA A 605 -3.86 31.30 6.11
C ALA A 605 -2.73 31.71 7.09
N GLY A 606 -2.32 32.99 7.09
CA GLY A 606 -1.34 33.54 8.02
C GLY A 606 0.09 33.04 7.78
N THR A 607 1.01 33.35 8.70
CA THR A 607 2.40 32.89 8.67
C THR A 607 2.87 32.54 10.09
N PRO A 608 3.63 31.44 10.31
CA PRO A 608 4.05 30.44 9.31
C PRO A 608 2.93 29.45 8.94
N VAL A 609 2.88 29.07 7.66
CA VAL A 609 2.07 27.93 7.19
C VAL A 609 2.81 26.64 7.55
N GLN A 610 2.09 25.62 8.01
CA GLN A 610 2.69 24.36 8.48
C GLN A 610 2.24 23.21 7.56
N VAL A 611 3.19 22.51 6.95
CA VAL A 611 2.92 21.36 6.08
C VAL A 611 3.38 20.09 6.81
N LEU A 612 2.42 19.26 7.17
CA LEU A 612 2.66 17.94 7.76
C LEU A 612 2.69 16.89 6.66
N VAL A 613 3.74 16.08 6.64
CA VAL A 613 3.93 14.98 5.70
C VAL A 613 4.14 13.72 6.49
N THR A 614 3.30 12.71 6.29
CA THR A 614 3.43 11.39 6.92
C THR A 614 3.61 10.34 5.84
N ASN A 615 4.59 9.46 5.99
CA ASN A 615 4.84 8.37 5.05
C ASN A 615 4.27 7.07 5.61
N GLU A 616 3.16 6.61 5.04
CA GLU A 616 2.51 5.34 5.40
C GLU A 616 3.10 4.14 4.64
N GLY A 617 4.10 4.38 3.79
CA GLY A 617 4.81 3.35 3.05
C GLY A 617 5.84 2.58 3.88
N VAL A 618 6.22 1.40 3.37
CA VAL A 618 7.21 0.49 3.97
C VAL A 618 8.66 0.86 3.64
N SER A 619 8.89 1.87 2.81
CA SER A 619 10.22 2.38 2.44
C SER A 619 10.31 3.89 2.61
N SER A 620 11.53 4.41 2.77
CA SER A 620 11.75 5.85 2.79
C SER A 620 11.49 6.45 1.41
N GLY A 621 10.79 7.59 1.33
CA GLY A 621 10.59 8.32 0.09
C GLY A 621 11.12 9.75 0.16
N VAL A 622 11.30 10.38 -0.99
CA VAL A 622 11.68 11.80 -1.09
C VAL A 622 10.43 12.62 -1.38
N ILE A 623 10.23 13.69 -0.61
CA ILE A 623 9.26 14.74 -0.90
C ILE A 623 10.00 15.95 -1.48
N THR A 624 9.44 16.51 -2.54
CA THR A 624 9.87 17.79 -3.12
C THR A 624 8.73 18.80 -2.99
N LEU A 625 8.96 19.83 -2.19
CA LEU A 625 8.03 20.93 -1.96
C LEU A 625 8.55 22.17 -2.68
N SER A 626 7.70 22.82 -3.46
CA SER A 626 7.95 24.09 -4.11
C SER A 626 6.96 25.13 -3.57
N CYS A 627 7.44 26.33 -3.24
CA CYS A 627 6.58 27.40 -2.76
C CYS A 627 6.87 28.73 -3.47
N ARG A 628 5.83 29.51 -3.76
CA ARG A 628 5.92 30.87 -4.32
C ARG A 628 4.86 31.78 -3.71
N ALA A 629 5.16 33.07 -3.61
CA ALA A 629 4.25 34.07 -3.06
C ALA A 629 3.66 34.99 -4.16
N ASP A 630 2.41 34.75 -4.55
CA ASP A 630 1.74 35.45 -5.66
C ASP A 630 0.89 36.63 -5.15
N ARG A 631 0.63 37.61 -6.02
CA ARG A 631 -0.35 38.68 -5.73
C ARG A 631 -1.77 38.10 -5.80
N PRO A 632 -2.71 38.56 -4.95
CA PRO A 632 -4.10 38.13 -5.06
C PRO A 632 -4.66 38.48 -6.44
N ALA A 633 -5.41 37.55 -7.04
CA ALA A 633 -6.07 37.77 -8.33
C ALA A 633 -7.04 38.97 -8.25
N PRO A 634 -7.18 39.76 -9.33
CA PRO A 634 -8.19 40.81 -9.39
C PRO A 634 -9.59 40.20 -9.22
N LYS A 635 -10.49 40.95 -8.58
CA LYS A 635 -11.89 40.54 -8.39
C LYS A 635 -12.50 40.21 -9.77
N PRO A 636 -13.28 39.14 -9.93
CA PRO A 636 -14.02 38.89 -11.16
C PRO A 636 -14.85 40.13 -11.48
N LEU A 637 -14.79 40.60 -12.74
CA LEU A 637 -15.71 41.63 -13.20
C LEU A 637 -17.16 41.10 -13.04
N PRO A 638 -18.11 41.93 -12.61
CA PRO A 638 -19.50 41.50 -12.51
C PRO A 638 -19.99 40.94 -13.84
N PRO A 639 -20.86 39.92 -13.83
CA PRO A 639 -21.38 39.34 -15.06
C PRO A 639 -22.05 40.45 -15.89
N VAL A 640 -21.65 40.54 -17.16
CA VAL A 640 -22.28 41.45 -18.13
C VAL A 640 -23.69 40.91 -18.39
N ASP A 641 -24.69 41.76 -18.18
CA ASP A 641 -26.09 41.43 -18.44
C ASP A 641 -26.28 41.16 -19.94
N PRO A 642 -26.70 39.96 -20.37
CA PRO A 642 -26.85 39.63 -21.79
C PRO A 642 -28.01 40.37 -22.46
N ASN A 643 -28.81 41.14 -21.72
CA ASN A 643 -29.86 41.99 -22.27
C ASN A 643 -29.79 43.39 -21.65
N PRO A 644 -28.99 44.32 -22.21
CA PRO A 644 -29.04 45.71 -21.77
C PRO A 644 -30.44 46.26 -22.06
N LEU A 645 -31.10 46.80 -21.02
CA LEU A 645 -32.30 47.62 -21.20
C LEU A 645 -31.97 48.75 -22.19
N PRO A 646 -32.80 48.96 -23.23
CA PRO A 646 -32.57 50.06 -24.16
C PRO A 646 -32.64 51.40 -23.41
N ASP A 647 -31.59 52.21 -23.58
CA ASP A 647 -31.55 53.58 -23.10
C ASP A 647 -32.70 54.38 -23.76
N PRO A 648 -33.64 54.96 -23.00
CA PRO A 648 -34.78 55.69 -23.56
C PRO A 648 -34.39 56.99 -24.29
N ALA A 649 -33.10 57.38 -24.30
CA ALA A 649 -32.65 58.64 -24.88
C ALA A 649 -32.21 58.59 -26.36
N THR A 650 -31.97 57.42 -26.95
CA THR A 650 -31.47 57.32 -28.33
C THR A 650 -32.07 56.14 -29.08
N GLY A 651 -33.32 56.29 -29.55
CA GLY A 651 -34.02 55.30 -30.36
C GLY A 651 -33.43 55.12 -31.76
N VAL A 652 -32.26 54.48 -31.88
CA VAL A 652 -31.69 54.06 -33.17
C VAL A 652 -31.07 52.66 -33.04
N LEU A 653 -31.62 51.71 -33.81
CA LEU A 653 -31.00 50.42 -34.12
C LEU A 653 -29.86 50.64 -35.12
N GLY A 654 -28.61 50.53 -34.68
CA GLY A 654 -27.42 50.49 -35.55
C GLY A 654 -27.01 49.04 -35.86
N PRO A 655 -26.47 48.75 -37.06
CA PRO A 655 -26.17 47.39 -37.51
C PRO A 655 -24.94 46.81 -36.78
N ALA A 656 -24.91 45.47 -36.66
CA ALA A 656 -23.85 44.71 -36.04
C ALA A 656 -22.46 45.10 -36.56
N GLU A 657 -21.65 45.73 -35.71
CA GLU A 657 -20.22 45.86 -35.93
C GLU A 657 -19.59 44.47 -35.86
N VAL A 658 -19.20 43.97 -37.04
CA VAL A 658 -18.31 42.82 -37.19
C VAL A 658 -16.94 43.23 -36.63
N LEU A 659 -16.59 42.69 -35.46
CA LEU A 659 -15.22 42.77 -34.92
C LEU A 659 -14.24 42.15 -35.94
N PRO A 660 -13.13 42.83 -36.27
CA PRO A 660 -12.12 42.25 -37.16
C PRO A 660 -11.42 41.07 -36.49
N GLU A 661 -11.24 39.98 -37.24
CA GLU A 661 -10.49 38.79 -36.81
C GLU A 661 -9.04 39.16 -36.42
N PRO A 662 -8.46 38.49 -35.39
CA PRO A 662 -7.08 38.73 -35.00
C PRO A 662 -6.11 38.25 -36.11
N PRO A 663 -5.01 38.98 -36.36
CA PRO A 663 -4.08 38.63 -37.43
C PRO A 663 -3.39 37.29 -37.13
N GLY A 664 -3.44 36.38 -38.12
CA GLY A 664 -2.76 35.09 -38.08
C GLY A 664 -1.23 35.21 -38.04
N PRO A 665 -0.53 34.11 -37.71
CA PRO A 665 0.92 34.12 -37.49
C PRO A 665 1.68 34.48 -38.77
N ARG A 666 2.66 35.39 -38.66
CA ARG A 666 3.54 35.80 -39.76
C ARG A 666 4.40 34.62 -40.23
N PRO A 667 4.58 34.42 -41.55
CA PRO A 667 5.55 33.46 -42.07
C PRO A 667 6.99 33.93 -41.80
N ALA A 668 7.87 32.98 -41.48
CA ALA A 668 9.28 33.24 -41.21
C ALA A 668 10.00 33.78 -42.46
N GLY A 669 10.70 34.92 -42.33
CA GLY A 669 11.62 35.42 -43.36
C GLY A 669 11.46 36.87 -43.84
N ALA A 670 10.77 37.76 -43.11
CA ALA A 670 10.77 39.19 -43.43
C ALA A 670 11.77 39.96 -42.54
N PRO A 671 12.59 40.88 -43.09
CA PRO A 671 13.59 41.63 -42.33
C PRO A 671 12.96 42.74 -41.47
N ASP A 672 13.53 42.96 -40.28
CA ASP A 672 13.12 44.02 -39.35
C ASP A 672 13.44 45.42 -39.90
N PRO A 673 12.56 46.42 -39.74
CA PRO A 673 12.88 47.80 -40.06
C PRO A 673 13.76 48.46 -38.98
N GLU A 674 14.73 49.24 -39.43
CA GLU A 674 15.76 49.97 -38.67
C GLU A 674 15.22 50.92 -37.57
N PRO A 675 16.05 51.22 -36.54
CA PRO A 675 15.65 52.08 -35.43
C PRO A 675 15.79 53.57 -35.76
N ALA A 676 14.72 54.35 -35.58
CA ALA A 676 14.77 55.81 -35.64
C ALA A 676 15.14 56.39 -34.25
N GLU A 677 16.13 57.28 -34.30
CA GLU A 677 16.82 57.92 -33.18
C GLU A 677 16.01 58.98 -32.41
N ALA A 678 16.61 59.36 -31.29
CA ALA A 678 16.22 60.27 -30.24
C ALA A 678 15.78 61.68 -30.65
N GLY A 679 14.84 62.22 -29.85
CA GLY A 679 14.60 63.66 -29.70
C GLY A 679 13.73 63.95 -28.48
N GLY A 680 14.34 64.43 -27.37
CA GLY A 680 13.65 65.24 -26.36
C GLY A 680 13.98 66.74 -26.59
N PRO A 681 13.74 67.68 -25.65
CA PRO A 681 12.93 67.69 -24.42
C PRO A 681 12.01 68.94 -24.33
N ASP A 682 11.60 69.36 -23.11
CA ASP A 682 10.87 70.61 -22.70
C ASP A 682 9.34 70.64 -22.92
N ALA A 683 8.45 71.10 -22.01
CA ALA A 683 8.47 71.67 -20.65
C ALA A 683 6.99 71.72 -20.13
N PRO A 684 6.70 71.99 -18.83
CA PRO A 684 5.37 71.92 -18.16
C PRO A 684 4.68 73.31 -18.07
N PRO A 685 3.65 73.63 -17.24
CA PRO A 685 2.61 72.88 -16.49
C PRO A 685 1.14 73.36 -16.76
N GLN A 686 0.18 72.73 -16.05
CA GLN A 686 -1.23 73.05 -15.66
C GLN A 686 -1.82 74.47 -15.90
N PRO A 687 -3.17 74.63 -16.00
CA PRO A 687 -4.13 74.44 -14.89
C PRO A 687 -4.93 73.15 -14.89
#